data_AF-A0A4V2ZTD1-F1
#
_entry.id   AF-A0A4V2ZTD1-F1
#
_cell.length_a   1.000
_cell.length_b   1.000
_cell.length_c   1.000
_cell.angle_alpha   90.00
_cell.angle_beta   90.00
_cell.angle_gamma   90.00
#
_symmetry.space_group_name_H-M   'P 1'
#
loop_
_entity.id
_entity.type
_entity.pdbx_description
1 polymer ?
#
loop_
_entity_poly.entity_id
_entity_poly.type
_entity_poly.pdbx_seq_one_letter_code
_entity_poly.pdbx_strand_id
1 'polypeptide(L)'
;MTRLFSKTGNGFHKSSNGLYSASSQHRSARPLALQTRRAGNAGIAEITRLQATIGNRAVAQLMRNSAAGLQHPQLSAVQGKRLIQMMPKFKNENEAILYFEVWDEDSLFTEHAQEVEQLLQLARRQGWEDLQERIEYARSQSETVAIERFQGWDLSDARMLPEAIRLLEMAQNKGWDRLEDLVIRYVRETEDTLDLQLLSDGLSPLQRSFLNQWEDRSPIPMQELKQLVLQRGDTKENLDWLRRLLELPVHTLSVAQYDVIDTYRPDLIGNDPALRRVMAIVSGSPTPKEARQHIETVREYNYDIEFALTAVAGSSEHADRVREQHLEQIREHTGIKKQAVQDSSYKQAFGSLTGKQKKDHGISVKKAEIEKIVNERQQKLSQSNIDEIDEQARQAELEVILSIGPAAYEKRRQEYLTFFQEVHYDPAAIPALELGGQSFQTAKQIIKTVRQAPKMLELIEHGQIKMAIYQRCLKVLGPDKLNAILTQIDCDTLLGFTANESCLKLLQTMHNDQVPVNRIKQLLQSSTLAAYNKPEFAADFSRLLLHYTPIQIEFLMVDVPQGGSTGLEVLLQLQPYAASSGDLGACLKLARRMGWNQAILLQQITALPPGRTAGELTAHMYNQKLSVFERDTRFRLWIHTLGILIEDKGYTVDVGDSFALSGPNTFERICTIKDDTNTVIGNFVAHYHPGAKASAEHPYGSGAHIKPHRGNSATIRLGLFELPDKLKAIIPSKK
;
A
#
# COMPACT_ATOMS: atom_id res chain seq x y z
N MET A 1 -24.01 -28.69 26.02
CA MET A 1 -24.26 -28.73 27.48
C MET A 1 -23.04 -28.16 28.19
N THR A 2 -23.28 -27.57 29.37
CA THR A 2 -22.30 -27.10 30.37
C THR A 2 -21.85 -25.63 30.28
N ARG A 3 -22.41 -24.85 31.22
CA ARG A 3 -22.08 -23.48 31.66
C ARG A 3 -20.74 -23.45 32.41
N LEU A 4 -20.12 -22.27 32.52
CA LEU A 4 -19.42 -21.72 33.70
C LEU A 4 -19.13 -20.23 33.41
N PHE A 5 -19.93 -19.29 33.96
CA PHE A 5 -19.74 -18.52 35.19
C PHE A 5 -18.75 -17.34 35.10
N SER A 6 -19.30 -16.17 35.38
CA SER A 6 -18.71 -14.83 35.45
C SER A 6 -18.67 -14.31 36.90
N LYS A 7 -18.03 -13.13 37.07
CA LYS A 7 -17.86 -12.29 38.29
C LYS A 7 -16.61 -12.65 39.11
N THR A 8 -15.80 -11.74 39.67
CA THR A 8 -15.89 -10.35 40.21
C THR A 8 -14.45 -9.75 40.14
N GLY A 9 -14.13 -8.45 40.18
CA GLY A 9 -14.75 -7.28 40.81
C GLY A 9 -13.86 -6.72 41.95
N ASN A 10 -13.24 -5.56 41.71
CA ASN A 10 -12.85 -4.45 42.61
C ASN A 10 -12.02 -4.63 43.90
N GLY A 11 -10.97 -3.80 44.00
CA GLY A 11 -10.82 -2.79 45.06
C GLY A 11 -9.71 -3.01 46.11
N PHE A 12 -8.88 -1.97 46.37
CA PHE A 12 -8.67 -1.29 47.67
C PHE A 12 -7.36 -0.46 47.75
N HIS A 13 -7.53 0.86 47.96
CA HIS A 13 -6.91 1.79 48.95
C HIS A 13 -5.40 1.93 49.29
N LYS A 14 -4.94 3.19 49.13
CA LYS A 14 -4.39 4.19 50.11
C LYS A 14 -3.02 4.03 50.81
N SER A 15 -2.33 5.20 50.82
CA SER A 15 -1.50 5.84 51.89
C SER A 15 -0.10 5.25 52.14
N SER A 16 0.96 5.95 52.55
CA SER A 16 1.25 7.35 52.96
C SER A 16 2.76 7.48 53.25
N ASN A 17 3.29 8.70 53.13
CA ASN A 17 4.34 9.40 53.93
C ASN A 17 5.59 8.68 54.46
N GLY A 18 6.75 9.37 54.33
CA GLY A 18 7.90 9.16 55.21
C GLY A 18 9.14 10.01 54.87
N LEU A 19 9.49 10.92 55.78
CA LEU A 19 10.59 11.92 55.79
C LEU A 19 11.96 11.37 56.29
N TYR A 20 12.94 12.29 56.38
CA TYR A 20 14.31 12.26 57.00
C TYR A 20 15.44 11.91 56.02
N SER A 21 16.41 12.75 55.65
CA SER A 21 17.24 13.85 56.23
C SER A 21 18.65 13.42 56.70
N ALA A 22 19.60 14.29 56.30
CA ALA A 22 20.86 14.68 56.96
C ALA A 22 22.15 13.83 56.79
N SER A 23 23.15 14.53 56.21
CA SER A 23 24.52 14.78 56.75
C SER A 23 25.50 13.59 56.83
N SER A 24 26.83 13.71 56.79
CA SER A 24 27.82 14.78 56.61
C SER A 24 29.22 14.10 56.53
N GLN A 25 30.10 14.66 55.69
CA GLN A 25 31.57 14.87 55.79
C GLN A 25 32.50 13.95 56.62
N HIS A 26 33.67 13.61 56.02
CA HIS A 26 35.05 14.00 56.44
C HIS A 26 36.08 13.35 55.48
N ARG A 27 36.87 14.07 54.68
CA ARG A 27 38.12 14.85 54.94
C ARG A 27 39.39 14.04 55.27
N SER A 28 40.44 14.29 54.48
CA SER A 28 41.82 14.72 54.84
C SER A 28 42.83 14.10 53.86
N ALA A 29 43.97 14.70 53.45
CA ALA A 29 44.75 15.88 53.83
C ALA A 29 45.49 16.38 52.55
N ARG A 30 45.77 17.67 52.25
CA ARG A 30 46.63 18.70 52.91
C ARG A 30 48.09 18.24 53.18
N PRO A 31 49.12 19.13 53.24
CA PRO A 31 49.14 20.60 53.10
C PRO A 31 50.37 21.19 52.35
N LEU A 32 50.36 22.47 51.96
CA LEU A 32 51.19 23.64 52.44
C LEU A 32 51.52 24.44 51.14
N ALA A 33 51.62 25.77 51.02
CA ALA A 33 51.66 26.90 51.93
C ALA A 33 51.50 28.22 51.11
N LEU A 34 50.93 29.24 51.78
CA LEU A 34 51.17 30.70 51.69
C LEU A 34 50.96 31.55 50.39
N GLN A 35 49.92 32.41 50.49
CA GLN A 35 49.92 33.90 50.43
C GLN A 35 50.06 34.70 49.11
N THR A 36 48.90 35.28 48.73
CA THR A 36 48.58 36.70 48.40
C THR A 36 49.12 37.45 47.15
N ARG A 37 48.16 37.65 46.23
CA ARG A 37 47.70 38.88 45.53
C ARG A 37 48.60 39.70 44.56
N ARG A 38 48.10 39.67 43.31
CA ARG A 38 47.87 40.73 42.30
C ARG A 38 48.97 41.09 41.28
N ALA A 39 48.64 40.69 40.04
CA ALA A 39 48.71 41.39 38.75
C ALA A 39 50.08 41.75 38.14
N GLY A 40 50.31 41.25 36.92
CA GLY A 40 51.24 41.82 35.96
C GLY A 40 51.97 40.79 35.09
N ASN A 41 51.86 40.99 33.77
CA ASN A 41 52.88 40.69 32.76
C ASN A 41 53.11 39.22 32.35
N ALA A 42 52.46 38.79 31.26
CA ALA A 42 53.12 37.96 30.23
C ALA A 42 52.35 37.88 28.90
N GLY A 43 51.52 38.88 28.57
CA GLY A 43 51.31 39.33 27.18
C GLY A 43 52.57 39.99 26.60
N ILE A 44 53.75 39.50 26.99
CA ILE A 44 55.07 39.90 26.51
C ILE A 44 55.30 39.37 25.07
N ALA A 45 54.45 38.46 24.59
CA ALA A 45 54.40 38.08 23.18
C ALA A 45 53.67 39.10 22.28
N GLU A 46 52.85 40.01 22.83
CA GLU A 46 52.08 40.99 22.05
C GLU A 46 52.60 42.44 22.22
N ILE A 47 53.30 42.72 23.33
CA ILE A 47 54.04 43.99 23.54
C ILE A 47 55.24 44.11 22.58
N THR A 48 55.81 43.00 22.10
CA THR A 48 56.87 43.03 21.08
C THR A 48 56.34 43.31 19.66
N ARG A 49 55.02 43.21 19.44
CA ARG A 49 54.37 43.50 18.15
C ARG A 49 53.72 44.89 18.10
N LEU A 50 53.40 45.49 19.25
CA LEU A 50 53.00 46.90 19.36
C LEU A 50 54.18 47.87 19.54
N GLN A 51 55.38 47.39 19.91
CA GLN A 51 56.61 48.19 19.91
C GLN A 51 57.26 48.39 18.52
N ALA A 52 56.73 47.79 17.45
CA ALA A 52 57.21 48.02 16.08
C ALA A 52 56.47 49.14 15.34
N THR A 53 55.35 49.65 15.86
CA THR A 53 54.50 50.64 15.16
C THR A 53 54.24 51.91 15.99
N ILE A 54 54.87 52.02 17.16
CA ILE A 54 54.99 53.26 17.97
C ILE A 54 56.42 53.83 17.88
N GLY A 55 57.25 53.32 16.97
CA GLY A 55 58.54 53.93 16.61
C GLY A 55 58.36 54.97 15.52
N ASN A 56 58.44 56.25 15.88
CA ASN A 56 58.80 57.43 15.06
C ASN A 56 57.75 58.53 14.79
N ARG A 57 56.44 58.36 15.03
CA ARG A 57 55.45 59.46 14.84
C ARG A 57 55.01 60.17 16.12
N ALA A 58 54.88 59.44 17.24
CA ALA A 58 54.47 60.05 18.52
C ALA A 58 55.54 60.97 19.14
N VAL A 59 56.82 60.75 18.81
CA VAL A 59 57.93 61.64 19.24
C VAL A 59 58.00 62.92 18.38
N ALA A 60 57.48 62.91 17.14
CA ALA A 60 57.47 64.09 16.26
C ALA A 60 56.32 65.08 16.56
N GLN A 61 55.19 64.62 17.10
CA GLN A 61 54.06 65.48 17.46
C GLN A 61 54.22 66.13 18.86
N LEU A 62 54.92 65.47 19.79
CA LEU A 62 55.22 66.06 21.10
C LEU A 62 56.26 67.20 21.02
N MET A 63 57.09 67.23 19.97
CA MET A 63 58.03 68.33 19.69
C MET A 63 57.42 69.49 18.86
N ARG A 64 56.23 69.32 18.26
CA ARG A 64 55.52 70.43 17.58
C ARG A 64 54.61 71.23 18.51
N ASN A 65 54.08 70.62 19.57
CA ASN A 65 53.21 71.31 20.53
C ASN A 65 53.98 72.13 21.60
N SER A 66 55.30 72.28 21.47
CA SER A 66 56.14 73.10 22.37
C SER A 66 56.55 74.46 21.77
N ALA A 67 56.10 74.82 20.57
CA ALA A 67 56.41 76.11 19.95
C ALA A 67 55.15 76.76 19.34
N ALA A 68 54.77 77.92 19.91
CA ALA A 68 53.60 78.77 19.62
C ALA A 68 52.25 78.20 20.12
N GLY A 69 51.58 78.72 21.14
CA GLY A 69 51.65 80.03 21.78
C GLY A 69 50.48 80.91 21.33
N LEU A 70 49.39 80.86 22.11
CA LEU A 70 48.41 81.91 22.39
C LEU A 70 47.55 82.54 21.26
N GLN A 71 46.27 82.65 21.62
CA GLN A 71 45.29 83.69 21.27
C GLN A 71 44.51 83.60 19.95
N HIS A 72 43.19 83.50 20.12
CA HIS A 72 42.17 84.00 19.20
C HIS A 72 42.46 85.44 18.76
N PRO A 73 42.04 85.79 17.53
CA PRO A 73 41.17 86.96 17.42
C PRO A 73 39.94 86.72 16.54
N GLN A 74 38.82 87.28 17.01
CA GLN A 74 37.72 87.75 16.17
C GLN A 74 38.24 88.62 15.04
N LEU A 75 37.68 88.51 13.83
CA LEU A 75 37.66 89.63 12.89
C LEU A 75 36.30 89.70 12.17
N SER A 76 35.69 90.85 12.40
CA SER A 76 34.46 91.38 11.83
C SER A 76 34.50 91.55 10.32
N ALA A 77 33.30 91.50 9.74
CA ALA A 77 32.82 92.27 8.59
C ALA A 77 33.86 93.10 7.81
N VAL A 78 34.14 92.67 6.58
CA VAL A 78 34.40 93.58 5.47
C VAL A 78 33.46 93.21 4.33
N GLN A 79 32.37 93.96 4.25
CA GLN A 79 31.68 94.25 3.01
C GLN A 79 32.69 94.86 2.03
N GLY A 80 33.35 94.00 1.26
CA GLY A 80 34.13 94.39 0.08
C GLY A 80 33.32 93.95 -1.14
N LYS A 81 32.72 94.92 -1.84
CA LYS A 81 32.08 94.79 -3.17
C LYS A 81 32.47 93.51 -3.94
N ARG A 82 31.77 92.38 -3.73
CA ARG A 82 31.74 91.33 -4.74
C ARG A 82 30.83 91.89 -5.82
N LEU A 83 31.44 92.31 -6.94
CA LEU A 83 30.70 92.62 -8.16
C LEU A 83 29.64 91.52 -8.31
N ILE A 84 28.36 91.88 -8.41
CA ILE A 84 27.34 90.94 -8.88
C ILE A 84 27.77 90.61 -10.31
N GLN A 85 28.56 89.55 -10.45
CA GLN A 85 28.96 89.03 -11.73
C GLN A 85 27.67 88.40 -12.26
N MET A 86 26.97 89.16 -13.10
CA MET A 86 25.81 88.63 -13.80
C MET A 86 26.24 87.31 -14.45
N MET A 87 25.55 86.21 -14.11
CA MET A 87 25.85 84.91 -14.71
C MET A 87 25.94 85.08 -16.24
N PRO A 88 26.97 84.49 -16.88
CA PRO A 88 27.02 84.44 -18.32
C PRO A 88 25.74 83.80 -18.87
N LYS A 89 25.22 84.32 -19.99
CA LYS A 89 24.14 83.64 -20.71
C LYS A 89 24.75 82.47 -21.48
N PHE A 90 24.57 81.26 -20.97
CA PHE A 90 25.03 80.03 -21.62
C PHE A 90 24.16 79.71 -22.83
N LYS A 91 24.79 79.40 -23.98
CA LYS A 91 24.08 79.07 -25.22
C LYS A 91 23.65 77.60 -25.26
N ASN A 92 24.35 76.73 -24.55
CA ASN A 92 24.09 75.30 -24.43
C ASN A 92 24.66 74.73 -23.12
N GLU A 93 24.30 73.49 -22.82
CA GLU A 93 24.69 72.75 -21.61
C GLU A 93 26.21 72.66 -21.42
N ASN A 94 26.97 72.37 -22.49
CA ASN A 94 28.42 72.22 -22.40
C ASN A 94 29.15 73.51 -21.97
N GLU A 95 28.67 74.69 -22.39
CA GLU A 95 29.22 75.97 -21.92
C GLU A 95 29.02 76.16 -20.42
N ALA A 96 27.89 75.70 -19.87
CA ALA A 96 27.59 75.79 -18.44
C ALA A 96 28.36 74.75 -17.62
N ILE A 97 28.58 73.54 -18.17
CA ILE A 97 29.45 72.52 -17.56
C ILE A 97 30.88 73.03 -17.47
N LEU A 98 31.44 73.57 -18.56
CA LEU A 98 32.78 74.14 -18.54
C LEU A 98 32.91 75.28 -17.53
N TYR A 99 31.86 76.07 -17.34
CA TYR A 99 31.85 77.13 -16.33
C TYR A 99 31.81 76.57 -14.89
N PHE A 100 31.04 75.51 -14.65
CA PHE A 100 30.98 74.83 -13.35
C PHE A 100 32.30 74.13 -12.99
N GLU A 101 32.97 73.50 -13.96
CA GLU A 101 34.20 72.73 -13.76
C GLU A 101 35.47 73.58 -13.61
N VAL A 102 35.39 74.90 -13.82
CA VAL A 102 36.52 75.82 -13.60
C VAL A 102 36.75 76.09 -12.12
N TRP A 103 35.78 75.80 -11.26
CA TRP A 103 35.87 76.05 -9.82
C TRP A 103 36.51 74.86 -9.09
N ASP A 104 37.45 75.16 -8.19
CA ASP A 104 38.06 74.15 -7.32
C ASP A 104 37.01 73.52 -6.39
N GLU A 105 37.06 72.19 -6.20
CA GLU A 105 36.06 71.41 -5.48
C GLU A 105 35.78 71.92 -4.05
N ASP A 106 36.80 72.45 -3.39
CA ASP A 106 36.72 73.00 -2.02
C ASP A 106 36.00 74.38 -1.95
N SER A 107 35.93 75.10 -3.08
CA SER A 107 35.35 76.44 -3.20
C SER A 107 33.90 76.45 -3.72
N LEU A 108 33.47 75.35 -4.36
CA LEU A 108 32.18 75.19 -5.04
C LEU A 108 30.98 75.51 -4.13
N PHE A 109 30.97 74.93 -2.92
CA PHE A 109 29.83 75.02 -2.00
C PHE A 109 30.09 75.93 -0.79
N THR A 110 31.17 76.71 -0.84
CA THR A 110 31.52 77.69 0.18
C THR A 110 31.49 79.11 -0.40
N GLU A 111 32.36 79.40 -1.36
CA GLU A 111 32.47 80.74 -1.97
C GLU A 111 31.53 80.96 -3.16
N HIS A 112 31.24 79.91 -3.92
CA HIS A 112 30.42 79.93 -5.14
C HIS A 112 29.01 79.31 -4.95
N ALA A 113 28.60 79.04 -3.70
CA ALA A 113 27.38 78.31 -3.38
C ALA A 113 26.09 78.88 -4.01
N GLN A 114 25.98 80.21 -4.08
CA GLN A 114 24.83 80.87 -4.71
C GLN A 114 24.82 80.72 -6.24
N GLU A 115 25.98 80.68 -6.87
CA GLU A 115 26.12 80.55 -8.33
C GLU A 115 25.90 79.11 -8.76
N VAL A 116 26.36 78.14 -7.98
CA VAL A 116 26.06 76.71 -8.17
C VAL A 116 24.57 76.42 -8.03
N GLU A 117 23.88 77.01 -7.05
CA GLU A 117 22.42 76.85 -6.90
C GLU A 117 21.65 77.51 -8.05
N GLN A 118 22.12 78.66 -8.57
CA GLN A 118 21.54 79.28 -9.76
C GLN A 118 21.77 78.46 -11.03
N LEU A 119 22.95 77.83 -11.20
CA LEU A 119 23.24 76.88 -12.29
C LEU A 119 22.37 75.64 -12.20
N LEU A 120 22.17 75.08 -11.00
CA LEU A 120 21.30 73.93 -10.79
C LEU A 120 19.83 74.26 -11.13
N GLN A 121 19.35 75.44 -10.75
CA GLN A 121 18.02 75.90 -11.12
C GLN A 121 17.89 76.16 -12.63
N LEU A 122 18.93 76.69 -13.27
CA LEU A 122 18.97 76.86 -14.73
C LEU A 122 18.94 75.50 -15.44
N ALA A 123 19.75 74.54 -14.98
CA ALA A 123 19.82 73.19 -15.50
C ALA A 123 18.46 72.50 -15.46
N ARG A 124 17.78 72.56 -14.31
CA ARG A 124 16.41 72.02 -14.14
C ARG A 124 15.38 72.70 -15.02
N ARG A 125 15.48 74.02 -15.24
CA ARG A 125 14.54 74.76 -16.10
C ARG A 125 14.74 74.48 -17.59
N GLN A 126 15.98 74.26 -18.03
CA GLN A 126 16.32 74.02 -19.44
C GLN A 126 16.38 72.52 -19.79
N GLY A 127 16.29 71.62 -18.80
CA GLY A 127 16.38 70.17 -18.99
C GLY A 127 17.80 69.68 -19.27
N TRP A 128 18.81 70.31 -18.65
CA TRP A 128 20.22 69.93 -18.77
C TRP A 128 20.59 68.91 -17.69
N GLU A 129 20.45 67.64 -18.04
CA GLU A 129 20.62 66.50 -17.13
C GLU A 129 22.09 66.27 -16.75
N ASP A 130 23.05 66.44 -17.68
CA ASP A 130 24.49 66.20 -17.40
C ASP A 130 25.03 67.26 -16.44
N LEU A 131 24.65 68.53 -16.64
CA LEU A 131 25.02 69.58 -15.68
C LEU A 131 24.39 69.33 -14.30
N GLN A 132 23.13 68.89 -14.25
CA GLN A 132 22.47 68.57 -12.98
C GLN A 132 23.17 67.41 -12.27
N GLU A 133 23.46 66.32 -12.97
CA GLU A 133 24.14 65.15 -12.39
C GLU A 133 25.53 65.50 -11.87
N ARG A 134 26.30 66.33 -12.59
CA ARG A 134 27.64 66.76 -12.13
C ARG A 134 27.58 67.65 -10.89
N ILE A 135 26.61 68.58 -10.83
CA ILE A 135 26.42 69.42 -9.64
C ILE A 135 25.97 68.56 -8.44
N GLU A 136 25.04 67.63 -8.64
CA GLU A 136 24.54 66.75 -7.57
C GLU A 136 25.61 65.74 -7.12
N TYR A 137 26.44 65.24 -8.04
CA TYR A 137 27.61 64.44 -7.73
C TYR A 137 28.60 65.24 -6.88
N ALA A 138 29.02 66.43 -7.32
CA ALA A 138 29.93 67.29 -6.54
C ALA A 138 29.36 67.62 -5.14
N ARG A 139 28.03 67.83 -5.03
CA ARG A 139 27.35 68.04 -3.75
C ARG A 139 27.43 66.83 -2.83
N SER A 140 27.32 65.61 -3.36
CA SER A 140 27.51 64.36 -2.61
C SER A 140 28.96 64.13 -2.17
N GLN A 141 29.92 64.79 -2.85
CA GLN A 141 31.34 64.69 -2.58
C GLN A 141 31.87 65.82 -1.67
N SER A 142 31.00 66.59 -1.01
CA SER A 142 31.40 67.72 -0.14
C SER A 142 31.27 67.40 1.36
N GLU A 143 32.36 67.57 2.12
CA GLU A 143 32.37 67.38 3.59
C GLU A 143 31.39 68.32 4.29
N THR A 144 31.35 69.59 3.89
CA THR A 144 30.49 70.62 4.48
C THR A 144 29.01 70.27 4.38
N VAL A 145 28.56 69.75 3.23
CA VAL A 145 27.16 69.33 3.02
C VAL A 145 26.82 68.07 3.83
N ALA A 146 27.78 67.14 3.96
CA ALA A 146 27.61 65.93 4.76
C ALA A 146 27.51 66.25 6.27
N ILE A 147 28.28 67.23 6.77
CA ILE A 147 28.20 67.73 8.15
C ILE A 147 26.83 68.36 8.44
N GLU A 148 26.33 69.25 7.57
CA GLU A 148 25.01 69.86 7.75
C GLU A 148 23.90 68.80 7.75
N ARG A 149 24.01 67.79 6.88
CA ARG A 149 23.05 66.69 6.82
C ARG A 149 23.06 65.85 8.11
N PHE A 150 24.23 65.54 8.66
CA PHE A 150 24.37 64.78 9.91
C PHE A 150 23.84 65.56 11.12
N GLN A 151 24.09 66.87 11.18
CA GLN A 151 23.58 67.74 12.25
C GLN A 151 22.05 67.86 12.25
N GLY A 152 21.40 67.61 11.11
CA GLY A 152 19.94 67.56 11.00
C GLY A 152 19.30 66.24 11.40
N TRP A 153 20.07 65.22 11.80
CA TRP A 153 19.53 63.92 12.20
C TRP A 153 19.01 63.91 13.63
N ASP A 154 17.93 63.16 13.87
CA ASP A 154 17.48 62.85 15.23
C ASP A 154 18.35 61.73 15.82
N LEU A 155 19.38 62.13 16.55
CA LEU A 155 20.35 61.22 17.17
C LEU A 155 19.76 60.42 18.34
N SER A 156 18.48 60.60 18.71
CA SER A 156 17.82 59.77 19.71
C SER A 156 17.18 58.49 19.13
N ASP A 157 17.06 58.37 17.81
CA ASP A 157 16.50 57.19 17.13
C ASP A 157 17.61 56.19 16.74
N ALA A 158 17.63 55.02 17.40
CA ALA A 158 18.60 53.96 17.16
C ALA A 158 18.54 53.37 15.73
N ARG A 159 17.49 53.65 14.95
CA ARG A 159 17.39 53.24 13.53
C ARG A 159 18.36 54.00 12.62
N MET A 160 18.94 55.10 13.09
CA MET A 160 19.91 55.89 12.34
C MET A 160 21.33 55.29 12.38
N LEU A 161 21.59 54.27 13.21
CA LEU A 161 22.91 53.66 13.39
C LEU A 161 23.53 53.08 12.09
N PRO A 162 22.81 52.33 11.22
CA PRO A 162 23.39 51.83 9.97
C PRO A 162 23.80 52.96 9.01
N GLU A 163 23.02 54.05 8.97
CA GLU A 163 23.30 55.19 8.11
C GLU A 163 24.46 56.03 8.67
N ALA A 164 24.59 56.12 10.01
CA ALA A 164 25.74 56.72 10.67
C ALA A 164 27.03 55.93 10.40
N ILE A 165 27.00 54.59 10.46
CA ILE A 165 28.18 53.76 10.12
C ILE A 165 28.61 53.97 8.68
N ARG A 166 27.66 54.04 7.73
CA ARG A 166 27.96 54.36 6.32
C ARG A 166 28.56 55.74 6.13
N LEU A 167 28.05 56.74 6.85
CA LEU A 167 28.57 58.09 6.81
C LEU A 167 30.00 58.17 7.39
N LEU A 168 30.26 57.39 8.45
CA LEU A 168 31.58 57.25 9.05
C LEU A 168 32.58 56.59 8.10
N GLU A 169 32.21 55.49 7.44
CA GLU A 169 33.04 54.85 6.42
C GLU A 169 33.35 55.81 5.27
N MET A 170 32.36 56.61 4.84
CA MET A 170 32.57 57.62 3.79
C MET A 170 33.53 58.74 4.26
N ALA A 171 33.40 59.19 5.51
CA ALA A 171 34.29 60.20 6.09
C ALA A 171 35.74 59.70 6.17
N GLN A 172 35.94 58.45 6.63
CA GLN A 172 37.25 57.81 6.73
C GLN A 172 37.91 57.59 5.37
N ASN A 173 37.14 57.13 4.38
CA ASN A 173 37.66 56.88 3.04
C ASN A 173 38.10 58.17 2.33
N LYS A 174 37.53 59.33 2.70
CA LYS A 174 37.83 60.62 2.09
C LYS A 174 38.73 61.54 2.93
N GLY A 175 39.10 61.12 4.15
CA GLY A 175 39.91 61.93 5.06
C GLY A 175 39.18 63.15 5.61
N TRP A 176 37.86 63.04 5.82
CA TRP A 176 37.01 64.10 6.40
C TRP A 176 37.05 64.04 7.93
N ASP A 177 38.18 64.47 8.49
CA ASP A 177 38.49 64.34 9.91
C ASP A 177 37.40 64.94 10.82
N ARG A 178 36.75 66.05 10.41
CA ARG A 178 35.72 66.71 11.22
C ARG A 178 34.40 65.94 11.27
N LEU A 179 33.98 65.36 10.15
CA LEU A 179 32.77 64.53 10.12
C LEU A 179 33.01 63.20 10.84
N GLU A 180 34.19 62.59 10.66
CA GLU A 180 34.58 61.37 11.35
C GLU A 180 34.47 61.49 12.88
N ASP A 181 35.06 62.55 13.45
CA ASP A 181 35.02 62.79 14.91
C ASP A 181 33.60 62.94 15.47
N LEU A 182 32.70 63.56 14.69
CA LEU A 182 31.29 63.76 15.08
C LEU A 182 30.50 62.46 15.05
N VAL A 183 30.69 61.64 14.03
CA VAL A 183 29.92 60.39 13.84
C VAL A 183 30.43 59.29 14.78
N ILE A 184 31.75 59.18 15.03
CA ILE A 184 32.33 58.20 15.95
C ILE A 184 31.76 58.33 17.36
N ARG A 185 31.55 59.56 17.84
CA ARG A 185 31.01 59.80 19.19
C ARG A 185 29.62 59.20 19.34
N TYR A 186 28.75 59.39 18.35
CA TYR A 186 27.40 58.85 18.35
C TYR A 186 27.36 57.31 18.27
N VAL A 187 28.17 56.70 17.40
CA VAL A 187 28.22 55.24 17.25
C VAL A 187 28.62 54.56 18.57
N ARG A 188 29.64 55.08 19.26
CA ARG A 188 30.13 54.51 20.53
C ARG A 188 29.10 54.58 21.66
N GLU A 189 28.40 55.72 21.81
CA GLU A 189 27.37 55.87 22.85
C GLU A 189 26.17 54.92 22.63
N THR A 190 25.90 54.54 21.39
CA THR A 190 24.78 53.64 21.04
C THR A 190 25.15 52.16 21.18
N GLU A 191 26.39 51.78 20.94
CA GLU A 191 26.87 50.39 21.12
C GLU A 191 26.95 49.99 22.61
N ASP A 192 27.38 50.91 23.49
CA ASP A 192 27.49 50.66 24.94
C ASP A 192 26.13 50.39 25.62
N THR A 193 25.01 50.82 25.03
CA THR A 193 23.65 50.58 25.55
C THR A 193 23.05 49.24 25.12
N LEU A 194 23.59 48.59 24.08
CA LEU A 194 23.14 47.29 23.57
C LEU A 194 23.71 46.09 24.35
N ASP A 195 24.91 46.21 24.91
CA ASP A 195 25.59 45.10 25.60
C ASP A 195 24.99 44.73 26.97
N LEU A 196 24.24 45.63 27.62
CA LEU A 196 23.66 45.40 28.95
C LEU A 196 22.37 44.53 28.95
N GLN A 197 21.73 44.28 27.81
CA GLN A 197 20.47 43.50 27.73
C GLN A 197 20.65 41.99 27.43
N LEU A 198 21.87 41.50 27.20
CA LEU A 198 22.11 40.13 26.69
C LEU A 198 22.22 39.01 27.76
N LEU A 199 22.21 39.30 29.07
CA LEU A 199 22.68 38.36 30.10
C LEU A 199 21.65 37.64 31.02
N SER A 200 20.32 37.79 30.89
CA SER A 200 19.40 37.25 31.92
C SER A 200 18.94 35.79 31.78
N ASP A 201 18.91 35.21 30.57
CA ASP A 201 18.12 33.98 30.32
C ASP A 201 18.91 32.75 29.87
N GLY A 202 20.23 32.86 29.68
CA GLY A 202 21.10 31.74 29.25
C GLY A 202 20.86 31.20 27.83
N LEU A 203 19.88 31.75 27.09
CA LEU A 203 19.53 31.36 25.73
C LEU A 203 20.29 32.16 24.67
N SER A 204 20.84 31.46 23.67
CA SER A 204 21.44 32.08 22.49
C SER A 204 20.38 32.76 21.58
N PRO A 205 20.76 33.71 20.71
CA PRO A 205 19.82 34.33 19.76
C PRO A 205 19.09 33.32 18.86
N LEU A 206 19.78 32.26 18.45
CA LEU A 206 19.24 31.17 17.63
C LEU A 206 18.16 30.37 18.39
N GLN A 207 18.43 30.06 19.67
CA GLN A 207 17.50 29.35 20.56
C GLN A 207 16.26 30.20 20.88
N ARG A 208 16.42 31.51 21.11
CA ARG A 208 15.28 32.44 21.31
C ARG A 208 14.41 32.52 20.07
N SER A 209 15.02 32.64 18.89
CA SER A 209 14.29 32.65 17.62
C SER A 209 13.47 31.37 17.44
N PHE A 210 14.05 30.21 17.76
CA PHE A 210 13.34 28.93 17.71
C PHE A 210 12.18 28.86 18.71
N LEU A 211 12.40 29.21 19.99
CA LEU A 211 11.34 29.18 21.00
C LEU A 211 10.17 30.12 20.65
N ASN A 212 10.46 31.33 20.16
CA ASN A 212 9.42 32.27 19.72
C ASN A 212 8.59 31.73 18.55
N GLN A 213 9.20 30.98 17.62
CA GLN A 213 8.47 30.34 16.51
C GLN A 213 7.50 29.25 16.99
N TRP A 214 7.81 28.62 18.12
CA TRP A 214 7.07 27.50 18.67
C TRP A 214 6.17 27.87 19.86
N GLU A 215 6.14 29.15 20.27
CA GLU A 215 5.40 29.65 21.44
C GLU A 215 3.93 29.22 21.44
N ASP A 216 3.25 29.42 20.30
CA ASP A 216 1.83 29.10 20.12
C ASP A 216 1.57 27.76 19.40
N ARG A 217 2.62 27.05 18.98
CA ARG A 217 2.53 25.89 18.07
C ARG A 217 3.08 24.60 18.66
N SER A 218 3.77 24.68 19.79
CA SER A 218 4.44 23.54 20.41
C SER A 218 3.44 22.48 20.87
N PRO A 219 3.62 21.20 20.49
CA PRO A 219 2.85 20.09 21.05
C PRO A 219 3.23 19.76 22.50
N ILE A 220 4.28 20.38 23.05
CA ILE A 220 4.76 20.18 24.43
C ILE A 220 4.74 21.48 25.26
N PRO A 221 4.61 21.40 26.60
CA PRO A 221 4.67 22.57 27.47
C PRO A 221 5.93 23.41 27.24
N MET A 222 5.77 24.73 27.20
CA MET A 222 6.87 25.66 26.88
C MET A 222 8.07 25.55 27.81
N GLN A 223 7.84 25.18 29.08
CA GLN A 223 8.93 24.95 30.04
C GLN A 223 9.78 23.72 29.69
N GLU A 224 9.16 22.64 29.22
CA GLU A 224 9.86 21.43 28.78
C GLU A 224 10.58 21.67 27.45
N LEU A 225 9.97 22.40 26.52
CA LEU A 225 10.62 22.83 25.29
C LEU A 225 11.83 23.72 25.56
N LYS A 226 11.72 24.68 26.48
CA LYS A 226 12.85 25.53 26.90
C LYS A 226 13.99 24.70 27.48
N GLN A 227 13.71 23.68 28.29
CA GLN A 227 14.73 22.76 28.81
C GLN A 227 15.40 21.94 27.70
N LEU A 228 14.63 21.40 26.76
CA LEU A 228 15.15 20.67 25.60
C LEU A 228 16.05 21.55 24.73
N VAL A 229 15.61 22.77 24.43
CA VAL A 229 16.37 23.74 23.62
C VAL A 229 17.66 24.16 24.33
N LEU A 230 17.63 24.37 25.65
CA LEU A 230 18.83 24.72 26.43
C LEU A 230 19.84 23.57 26.51
N GLN A 231 19.39 22.31 26.52
CA GLN A 231 20.29 21.15 26.65
C GLN A 231 20.79 20.62 25.31
N ARG A 232 20.03 20.81 24.23
CA ARG A 232 20.27 20.13 22.95
C ARG A 232 20.25 21.07 21.74
N GLY A 233 19.70 22.28 21.85
CA GLY A 233 19.53 23.24 20.76
C GLY A 233 20.73 24.14 20.49
N ASP A 234 21.96 23.69 20.77
CA ASP A 234 23.17 24.51 20.67
C ASP A 234 23.56 24.88 19.22
N THR A 235 23.12 24.07 18.26
CA THR A 235 23.42 24.26 16.83
C THR A 235 22.14 24.35 16.01
N LYS A 236 22.25 24.95 14.81
CA LYS A 236 21.14 25.00 13.84
C LYS A 236 20.66 23.61 13.47
N GLU A 237 21.58 22.67 13.25
CA GLU A 237 21.25 21.27 12.94
C GLU A 237 20.43 20.59 14.04
N ASN A 238 20.76 20.83 15.31
CA ASN A 238 20.01 20.26 16.42
C ASN A 238 18.61 20.89 16.55
N LEU A 239 18.49 22.20 16.31
CA LEU A 239 17.19 22.88 16.28
C LEU A 239 16.34 22.42 15.10
N ASP A 240 16.93 22.17 13.93
CA ASP A 240 16.22 21.61 12.77
C ASP A 240 15.76 20.16 13.03
N TRP A 241 16.55 19.36 13.75
CA TRP A 241 16.15 18.02 14.20
C TRP A 241 15.01 18.07 15.22
N LEU A 242 15.11 18.94 16.23
CA LEU A 242 14.02 19.23 17.17
C LEU A 242 12.75 19.67 16.44
N ARG A 243 12.87 20.54 15.43
CA ARG A 243 11.75 20.96 14.58
C ARG A 243 11.04 19.74 13.97
N ARG A 244 11.79 18.85 13.34
CA ARG A 244 11.25 17.65 12.67
C ARG A 244 10.53 16.72 13.65
N LEU A 245 11.03 16.59 14.88
CA LEU A 245 10.37 15.79 15.93
C LEU A 245 9.07 16.43 16.42
N LEU A 246 9.05 17.77 16.58
CA LEU A 246 7.88 18.52 17.02
C LEU A 246 6.77 18.58 15.96
N GLU A 247 7.09 18.41 14.68
CA GLU A 247 6.13 18.39 13.57
C GLU A 247 5.37 17.05 13.41
N LEU A 248 5.77 15.99 14.13
CA LEU A 248 5.12 14.68 14.05
C LEU A 248 3.76 14.67 14.77
N PRO A 249 2.78 13.84 14.32
CA PRO A 249 1.45 13.75 14.92
C PRO A 249 1.47 13.07 16.30
N VAL A 250 1.91 13.86 17.29
CA VAL A 250 1.74 13.87 18.75
C VAL A 250 2.31 12.71 19.59
N HIS A 251 3.22 13.09 20.52
CA HIS A 251 3.23 12.79 21.97
C HIS A 251 4.16 13.80 22.68
N THR A 252 3.85 14.19 23.93
CA THR A 252 4.77 14.92 24.80
C THR A 252 5.96 14.03 25.17
N LEU A 253 7.11 14.27 24.55
CA LEU A 253 8.35 13.56 24.87
C LEU A 253 9.01 14.21 26.09
N SER A 254 9.29 13.41 27.12
CA SER A 254 10.22 13.82 28.16
C SER A 254 11.64 13.99 27.60
N VAL A 255 12.48 14.75 28.29
CA VAL A 255 13.91 14.91 27.95
C VAL A 255 14.61 13.55 27.79
N ALA A 256 14.32 12.60 28.68
CA ALA A 256 14.92 11.26 28.62
C ALA A 256 14.47 10.45 27.39
N GLN A 257 13.24 10.67 26.91
CA GLN A 257 12.73 10.04 25.69
C GLN A 257 13.34 10.67 24.43
N TYR A 258 13.53 11.99 24.43
CA TYR A 258 14.29 12.68 23.37
C TYR A 258 15.71 12.13 23.27
N ASP A 259 16.42 11.99 24.40
CA ASP A 259 17.78 11.44 24.42
C ASP A 259 17.85 10.02 23.83
N VAL A 260 16.81 9.19 24.03
CA VAL A 260 16.71 7.88 23.38
C VAL A 260 16.62 8.04 21.87
N ILE A 261 15.73 8.89 21.36
CA ILE A 261 15.52 9.10 19.92
C ILE A 261 16.79 9.69 19.27
N ASP A 262 17.41 10.67 19.93
CA ASP A 262 18.61 11.35 19.45
C ASP A 262 19.81 10.39 19.34
N THR A 263 19.86 9.34 20.19
CA THR A 263 20.87 8.27 20.08
C THR A 263 20.83 7.56 18.71
N TYR A 264 19.65 7.46 18.09
CA TYR A 264 19.45 6.81 16.79
C TYR A 264 19.35 7.80 15.63
N ARG A 265 19.60 9.10 15.87
CA ARG A 265 19.46 10.16 14.87
C ARG A 265 20.12 9.86 13.51
N PRO A 266 21.34 9.27 13.42
CA PRO A 266 21.95 8.95 12.12
C PRO A 266 21.11 8.01 11.26
N ASP A 267 20.41 7.07 11.88
CA ASP A 267 19.58 6.06 11.19
C ASP A 267 18.19 6.62 10.82
N LEU A 268 17.75 7.66 11.51
CA LEU A 268 16.40 8.24 11.40
C LEU A 268 16.34 9.48 10.51
N ILE A 269 17.45 10.22 10.36
CA ILE A 269 17.50 11.38 9.46
C ILE A 269 17.21 10.92 8.03
N GLY A 270 16.11 11.43 7.47
CA GLY A 270 15.69 11.09 6.10
C GLY A 270 14.87 9.80 5.98
N ASN A 271 14.66 9.06 7.07
CA ASN A 271 13.83 7.85 7.10
C ASN A 271 12.57 8.07 7.95
N ASP A 272 11.58 8.76 7.38
CA ASP A 272 10.33 9.12 8.08
C ASP A 272 9.56 7.89 8.61
N PRO A 273 9.46 6.75 7.89
CA PRO A 273 8.85 5.54 8.43
C PRO A 273 9.54 5.03 9.70
N ALA A 274 10.88 4.92 9.70
CA ALA A 274 11.64 4.51 10.86
C ALA A 274 11.49 5.49 12.03
N LEU A 275 11.52 6.79 11.74
CA LEU A 275 11.33 7.84 12.74
C LEU A 275 9.96 7.73 13.43
N ARG A 276 8.88 7.57 12.65
CA ARG A 276 7.53 7.37 13.19
C ARG A 276 7.44 6.12 14.06
N ARG A 277 8.11 5.02 13.67
CA ARG A 277 8.15 3.79 14.47
C ARG A 277 8.90 4.00 15.77
N VAL A 278 10.11 4.57 15.73
CA VAL A 278 10.90 4.83 16.94
C VAL A 278 10.14 5.73 17.89
N MET A 279 9.48 6.77 17.38
CA MET A 279 8.59 7.64 18.15
C MET A 279 7.48 6.83 18.84
N ALA A 280 6.77 5.98 18.10
CA ALA A 280 5.72 5.13 18.67
C ALA A 280 6.24 4.20 19.77
N ILE A 281 7.42 3.59 19.58
CA ILE A 281 8.07 2.73 20.58
C ILE A 281 8.40 3.53 21.85
N VAL A 282 9.00 4.70 21.70
CA VAL A 282 9.43 5.55 22.82
C VAL A 282 8.24 6.09 23.61
N SER A 283 7.17 6.47 22.91
CA SER A 283 5.93 6.93 23.54
C SER A 283 5.13 5.80 24.20
N GLY A 284 5.14 4.59 23.63
CA GLY A 284 4.44 3.43 24.16
C GLY A 284 5.17 2.67 25.26
N SER A 285 6.48 2.89 25.43
CA SER A 285 7.29 2.18 26.41
C SER A 285 7.23 2.85 27.80
N PRO A 286 7.03 2.09 28.89
CA PRO A 286 7.03 2.59 30.26
C PRO A 286 8.31 3.31 30.69
N THR A 287 9.46 2.90 30.14
CA THR A 287 10.77 3.47 30.48
C THR A 287 11.66 3.70 29.26
N PRO A 288 12.58 4.68 29.31
CA PRO A 288 13.60 4.89 28.26
C PRO A 288 14.48 3.67 28.00
N LYS A 289 14.73 2.84 29.03
CA LYS A 289 15.52 1.61 28.90
C LYS A 289 14.80 0.55 28.07
N GLU A 290 13.51 0.35 28.34
CA GLU A 290 12.66 -0.56 27.59
C GLU A 290 12.46 -0.09 26.14
N ALA A 291 12.26 1.22 25.95
CA ALA A 291 12.22 1.82 24.62
C ALA A 291 13.48 1.51 23.81
N ARG A 292 14.68 1.66 24.41
CA ARG A 292 15.94 1.31 23.75
C ARG A 292 16.00 -0.16 23.34
N GLN A 293 15.58 -1.07 24.20
CA GLN A 293 15.57 -2.51 23.89
C GLN A 293 14.65 -2.82 22.71
N HIS A 294 13.46 -2.23 22.69
CA HIS A 294 12.52 -2.37 21.56
C HIS A 294 13.06 -1.75 20.28
N ILE A 295 13.69 -0.57 20.34
CA ILE A 295 14.31 0.08 19.18
C ILE A 295 15.42 -0.79 18.60
N GLU A 296 16.36 -1.28 19.42
CA GLU A 296 17.44 -2.15 18.93
C GLU A 296 16.89 -3.44 18.29
N THR A 297 15.81 -3.98 18.86
CA THR A 297 15.15 -5.17 18.30
C THR A 297 14.61 -4.92 16.90
N VAL A 298 13.90 -3.79 16.67
CA VAL A 298 13.36 -3.49 15.32
C VAL A 298 14.42 -2.92 14.37
N ARG A 299 15.47 -2.30 14.89
CA ARG A 299 16.55 -1.68 14.11
C ARG A 299 17.24 -2.70 13.21
N GLU A 300 17.50 -3.89 13.73
CA GLU A 300 18.08 -4.99 12.94
C GLU A 300 17.20 -5.41 11.76
N TYR A 301 15.89 -5.17 11.84
CA TYR A 301 14.91 -5.47 10.80
C TYR A 301 14.44 -4.21 10.06
N ASN A 302 15.35 -3.24 9.87
CA ASN A 302 15.09 -1.99 9.16
C ASN A 302 13.91 -1.18 9.74
N TYR A 303 13.75 -1.23 11.06
CA TYR A 303 12.68 -0.59 11.82
C TYR A 303 11.27 -1.10 11.51
N ASP A 304 11.14 -2.27 10.89
CA ASP A 304 9.85 -2.93 10.72
C ASP A 304 9.54 -3.85 11.91
N ILE A 305 8.41 -3.57 12.58
CA ILE A 305 7.99 -4.36 13.74
C ILE A 305 7.48 -5.73 13.32
N GLU A 306 6.91 -5.88 12.12
CA GLU A 306 6.29 -7.12 11.70
C GLU A 306 7.37 -8.17 11.42
N PHE A 307 8.46 -7.77 10.76
CA PHE A 307 9.63 -8.63 10.59
C PHE A 307 10.27 -8.99 11.92
N ALA A 308 10.43 -8.02 12.83
CA ALA A 308 11.00 -8.26 14.16
C ALA A 308 10.14 -9.23 14.99
N LEU A 309 8.82 -9.01 15.05
CA LEU A 309 7.89 -9.88 15.78
C LEU A 309 7.84 -11.29 15.19
N THR A 310 7.83 -11.41 13.85
CA THR A 310 7.86 -12.70 13.16
C THR A 310 9.15 -13.46 13.49
N ALA A 311 10.30 -12.78 13.45
CA ALA A 311 11.58 -13.37 13.79
C ALA A 311 11.64 -13.82 15.26
N VAL A 312 11.17 -12.98 16.20
CA VAL A 312 11.14 -13.30 17.63
C VAL A 312 10.23 -14.50 17.90
N ALA A 313 9.01 -14.50 17.35
CA ALA A 313 8.04 -15.57 17.55
C ALA A 313 8.54 -16.89 16.95
N GLY A 314 8.99 -16.87 15.69
CA GLY A 314 9.51 -18.06 15.01
C GLY A 314 10.79 -18.62 15.64
N SER A 315 11.66 -17.75 16.16
CA SER A 315 12.88 -18.17 16.88
C SER A 315 12.56 -18.77 18.24
N SER A 316 11.60 -18.20 18.96
CA SER A 316 11.12 -18.75 20.25
C SER A 316 10.50 -20.13 20.06
N GLU A 317 9.60 -20.29 19.10
CA GLU A 317 8.96 -21.59 18.80
C GLU A 317 9.98 -22.65 18.36
N HIS A 318 11.01 -22.25 17.61
CA HIS A 318 12.11 -23.15 17.25
C HIS A 318 12.90 -23.59 18.48
N ALA A 319 13.28 -22.64 19.35
CA ALA A 319 14.00 -22.93 20.58
C ALA A 319 13.20 -23.84 21.50
N ASP A 320 11.89 -23.62 21.62
CA ASP A 320 10.99 -24.45 22.44
C ASP A 320 10.95 -25.89 21.94
N ARG A 321 10.81 -26.10 20.62
CA ARG A 321 10.84 -27.43 20.01
C ARG A 321 12.18 -28.14 20.23
N VAL A 322 13.30 -27.42 20.07
CA VAL A 322 14.64 -27.98 20.31
C VAL A 322 14.79 -28.36 21.80
N ARG A 323 14.35 -27.50 22.73
CA ARG A 323 14.35 -27.80 24.17
C ARG A 323 13.54 -29.05 24.48
N GLU A 324 12.30 -29.13 24.01
CA GLU A 324 11.42 -30.27 24.24
C GLU A 324 12.02 -31.57 23.69
N GLN A 325 12.56 -31.54 22.47
CA GLN A 325 13.22 -32.69 21.86
C GLN A 325 14.42 -33.17 22.70
N HIS A 326 15.28 -32.26 23.17
CA HIS A 326 16.43 -32.63 23.99
C HIS A 326 16.03 -33.12 25.39
N LEU A 327 15.03 -32.50 26.02
CA LEU A 327 14.51 -32.95 27.32
C LEU A 327 13.90 -34.35 27.19
N GLU A 328 13.18 -34.65 26.11
CA GLU A 328 12.63 -35.98 25.87
C GLU A 328 13.73 -37.03 25.68
N GLN A 329 14.80 -36.70 24.93
CA GLN A 329 15.98 -37.57 24.81
C GLN A 329 16.66 -37.83 26.15
N ILE A 330 16.76 -36.82 27.02
CA ILE A 330 17.32 -36.97 28.37
C ILE A 330 16.44 -37.92 29.20
N ARG A 331 15.11 -37.74 29.17
CA ARG A 331 14.17 -38.60 29.90
C ARG A 331 14.22 -40.05 29.42
N GLU A 332 14.24 -40.27 28.10
CA GLU A 332 14.34 -41.60 27.51
C GLU A 332 15.65 -42.29 27.92
N HIS A 333 16.79 -41.61 27.76
CA HIS A 333 18.10 -42.16 28.12
C HIS A 333 18.23 -42.43 29.63
N THR A 334 17.69 -41.54 30.45
CA THR A 334 17.65 -41.69 31.92
C THR A 334 16.83 -42.90 32.31
N GLY A 335 15.65 -43.09 31.70
CA GLY A 335 14.80 -44.27 31.91
C GLY A 335 15.53 -45.57 31.58
N ILE A 336 16.21 -45.62 30.42
CA ILE A 336 17.00 -46.79 30.00
C ILE A 336 18.12 -47.10 31.00
N LYS A 337 18.89 -46.07 31.42
CA LYS A 337 19.98 -46.26 32.40
C LYS A 337 19.46 -46.75 33.76
N LYS A 338 18.37 -46.16 34.27
CA LYS A 338 17.77 -46.58 35.54
C LYS A 338 17.27 -48.02 35.49
N GLN A 339 16.62 -48.42 34.40
CA GLN A 339 16.17 -49.80 34.21
C GLN A 339 17.36 -50.76 34.21
N ALA A 340 18.45 -50.43 33.50
CA ALA A 340 19.66 -51.24 33.47
C ALA A 340 20.30 -51.40 34.86
N VAL A 341 20.34 -50.33 35.67
CA VAL A 341 20.80 -50.39 37.06
C VAL A 341 19.88 -51.26 37.91
N GLN A 342 18.56 -51.09 37.79
CA GLN A 342 17.59 -51.90 38.53
C GLN A 342 17.72 -53.38 38.20
N ASP A 343 17.87 -53.74 36.92
CA ASP A 343 18.03 -55.12 36.46
C ASP A 343 19.34 -55.75 36.96
N SER A 344 20.44 -55.00 36.91
CA SER A 344 21.74 -55.43 37.43
C SER A 344 21.71 -55.63 38.94
N SER A 345 21.17 -54.65 39.68
CA SER A 345 21.04 -54.70 41.15
C SER A 345 20.08 -55.81 41.60
N TYR A 346 19.02 -56.10 40.82
CA TYR A 346 18.14 -57.24 41.08
C TYR A 346 18.90 -58.57 40.97
N LYS A 347 19.66 -58.76 39.88
CA LYS A 347 20.49 -59.97 39.68
C LYS A 347 21.49 -60.16 40.82
N GLN A 348 22.13 -59.09 41.29
CA GLN A 348 23.05 -59.14 42.43
C GLN A 348 22.33 -59.42 43.76
N ALA A 349 21.22 -58.75 44.02
CA ALA A 349 20.39 -58.97 45.22
C ALA A 349 19.92 -60.43 45.30
N PHE A 350 19.42 -60.98 44.19
CA PHE A 350 19.03 -62.39 44.10
C PHE A 350 20.23 -63.34 44.23
N GLY A 351 21.37 -63.00 43.61
CA GLY A 351 22.63 -63.75 43.71
C GLY A 351 23.14 -63.88 45.15
N SER A 352 22.94 -62.84 45.97
CA SER A 352 23.37 -62.76 47.38
C SER A 352 22.50 -63.54 48.37
N LEU A 353 21.41 -64.15 47.93
CA LEU A 353 20.58 -65.02 48.76
C LEU A 353 21.34 -66.29 49.17
N THR A 354 21.12 -66.76 50.39
CA THR A 354 21.66 -68.06 50.83
C THR A 354 21.03 -69.23 50.06
N GLY A 355 21.70 -70.39 50.03
CA GLY A 355 21.17 -71.57 49.33
C GLY A 355 19.77 -72.01 49.79
N LYS A 356 19.44 -71.78 51.07
CA LYS A 356 18.09 -72.02 51.62
C LYS A 356 17.08 -71.00 51.10
N GLN A 357 17.42 -69.71 51.09
CA GLN A 357 16.55 -68.63 50.60
C GLN A 357 16.25 -68.74 49.11
N LYS A 358 17.22 -69.16 48.28
CA LYS A 358 16.99 -69.42 46.84
C LYS A 358 16.00 -70.56 46.60
N LYS A 359 16.04 -71.61 47.43
CA LYS A 359 15.05 -72.71 47.39
C LYS A 359 13.67 -72.24 47.88
N ASP A 360 13.63 -71.46 48.96
CA ASP A 360 12.39 -70.91 49.52
C ASP A 360 11.69 -69.93 48.57
N HIS A 361 12.41 -69.23 47.67
CA HIS A 361 11.83 -68.40 46.60
C HIS A 361 10.93 -69.18 45.63
N GLY A 362 11.18 -70.49 45.44
CA GLY A 362 10.35 -71.38 44.61
C GLY A 362 9.08 -71.88 45.31
N ILE A 363 8.89 -71.57 46.60
CA ILE A 363 7.76 -72.04 47.42
C ILE A 363 6.75 -70.90 47.57
N SER A 364 5.53 -71.10 47.07
CA SER A 364 4.49 -70.05 46.97
C SER A 364 4.21 -69.30 48.29
N VAL A 365 4.31 -69.98 49.44
CA VAL A 365 3.99 -69.39 50.75
C VAL A 365 5.11 -68.46 51.28
N LYS A 366 6.36 -68.70 50.87
CA LYS A 366 7.54 -67.91 51.32
C LYS A 366 8.08 -66.95 50.27
N LYS A 367 7.62 -67.08 49.02
CA LYS A 367 8.07 -66.25 47.90
C LYS A 367 7.96 -64.76 48.19
N ALA A 368 6.84 -64.30 48.75
CA ALA A 368 6.63 -62.89 49.09
C ALA A 368 7.62 -62.36 50.13
N GLU A 369 8.00 -63.19 51.11
CA GLU A 369 8.99 -62.83 52.13
C GLU A 369 10.39 -62.71 51.52
N ILE A 370 10.76 -63.65 50.63
CA ILE A 370 12.05 -63.61 49.94
C ILE A 370 12.11 -62.48 48.91
N GLU A 371 11.03 -62.21 48.16
CA GLU A 371 10.93 -61.07 47.24
C GLU A 371 11.09 -59.74 47.99
N LYS A 372 10.52 -59.62 49.20
CA LYS A 372 10.75 -58.44 50.04
C LYS A 372 12.23 -58.24 50.38
N ILE A 373 12.94 -59.31 50.76
CA ILE A 373 14.39 -59.27 51.04
C ILE A 373 15.18 -58.88 49.79
N VAL A 374 14.83 -59.43 48.61
CA VAL A 374 15.48 -59.09 47.34
C VAL A 374 15.24 -57.63 46.99
N ASN A 375 14.01 -57.13 47.14
CA ASN A 375 13.66 -55.74 46.86
C ASN A 375 14.39 -54.76 47.80
N GLU A 376 14.45 -55.05 49.11
CA GLU A 376 15.21 -54.23 50.07
C GLU A 376 16.70 -54.19 49.74
N ARG A 377 17.28 -55.33 49.30
CA ARG A 377 18.69 -55.38 48.87
C ARG A 377 18.92 -54.71 47.53
N GLN A 378 18.04 -54.92 46.55
CA GLN A 378 18.09 -54.27 45.24
C GLN A 378 18.05 -52.76 45.42
N GLN A 379 17.13 -52.24 46.22
CA GLN A 379 16.98 -50.81 46.48
C GLN A 379 18.25 -50.23 47.10
N LYS A 380 18.83 -50.90 48.12
CA LYS A 380 20.13 -50.47 48.71
C LYS A 380 21.28 -50.47 47.70
N LEU A 381 21.33 -51.44 46.79
CA LEU A 381 22.37 -51.54 45.77
C LEU A 381 22.18 -50.54 44.62
N SER A 382 20.94 -50.23 44.25
CA SER A 382 20.63 -49.33 43.14
C SER A 382 20.61 -47.86 43.54
N GLN A 383 20.30 -47.52 44.80
CA GLN A 383 19.99 -46.14 45.21
C GLN A 383 21.09 -45.14 44.82
N SER A 384 22.35 -45.40 45.20
CA SER A 384 23.46 -44.48 44.88
C SER A 384 23.63 -44.26 43.38
N ASN A 385 23.50 -45.32 42.58
CA ASN A 385 23.64 -45.21 41.12
C ASN A 385 22.45 -44.52 40.47
N ILE A 386 21.23 -44.73 41.00
CA ILE A 386 20.03 -44.03 40.54
C ILE A 386 20.15 -42.53 40.88
N ASP A 387 20.61 -42.20 42.08
CA ASP A 387 20.84 -40.80 42.51
C ASP A 387 21.88 -40.10 41.63
N GLU A 388 22.99 -40.79 41.28
CA GLU A 388 23.98 -40.28 40.32
C GLU A 388 23.40 -40.06 38.92
N ILE A 389 22.57 -41.00 38.44
CA ILE A 389 21.87 -40.87 37.16
C ILE A 389 20.90 -39.67 37.19
N ASP A 390 20.17 -39.49 38.28
CA ASP A 390 19.25 -38.37 38.46
C ASP A 390 19.97 -37.03 38.52
N GLU A 391 21.09 -36.93 39.22
CA GLU A 391 21.89 -35.71 39.24
C GLU A 391 22.49 -35.40 37.86
N GLN A 392 22.99 -36.42 37.13
CA GLN A 392 23.45 -36.24 35.75
C GLN A 392 22.32 -35.76 34.82
N ALA A 393 21.12 -36.33 34.95
CA ALA A 393 19.95 -35.91 34.18
C ALA A 393 19.59 -34.44 34.50
N ARG A 394 19.57 -34.06 35.78
CA ARG A 394 19.29 -32.68 36.21
C ARG A 394 20.30 -31.68 35.65
N GLN A 395 21.59 -32.02 35.63
CA GLN A 395 22.63 -31.18 35.04
C GLN A 395 22.44 -31.03 33.52
N ALA A 396 22.10 -32.12 32.83
CA ALA A 396 21.81 -32.09 31.39
C ALA A 396 20.55 -31.27 31.08
N GLU A 397 19.49 -31.38 31.89
CA GLU A 397 18.28 -30.56 31.74
C GLU A 397 18.58 -29.07 31.96
N LEU A 398 19.41 -28.74 32.95
CA LEU A 398 19.89 -27.36 33.17
C LEU A 398 20.69 -26.84 31.98
N GLU A 399 21.57 -27.65 31.39
CA GLU A 399 22.32 -27.30 30.17
C GLU A 399 21.37 -27.02 28.99
N VAL A 400 20.31 -27.81 28.84
CA VAL A 400 19.29 -27.57 27.80
C VAL A 400 18.62 -26.20 27.97
N ILE A 401 18.24 -25.86 29.20
CA ILE A 401 17.55 -24.61 29.52
C ILE A 401 18.49 -23.40 29.40
N LEU A 402 19.71 -23.50 29.90
CA LEU A 402 20.63 -22.38 30.03
C LEU A 402 21.49 -22.15 28.79
N SER A 403 21.66 -23.15 27.93
CA SER A 403 22.59 -23.07 26.80
C SER A 403 21.97 -23.51 25.47
N ILE A 404 21.40 -24.73 25.39
CA ILE A 404 20.92 -25.27 24.10
C ILE A 404 19.73 -24.48 23.56
N GLY A 405 18.73 -24.20 24.39
CA GLY A 405 17.56 -23.40 24.01
C GLY A 405 17.93 -21.98 23.55
N PRO A 406 18.66 -21.19 24.36
CA PRO A 406 19.14 -19.87 23.94
C PRO A 406 20.00 -19.88 22.67
N ALA A 407 20.88 -20.86 22.50
CA ALA A 407 21.68 -20.99 21.28
C ALA A 407 20.83 -21.30 20.04
N ALA A 408 19.79 -22.15 20.19
CA ALA A 408 18.85 -22.44 19.12
C ALA A 408 18.01 -21.21 18.74
N TYR A 409 17.58 -20.41 19.73
CA TYR A 409 16.92 -19.13 19.50
C TYR A 409 17.80 -18.19 18.67
N GLU A 410 19.04 -17.95 19.11
CA GLU A 410 19.93 -16.98 18.45
C GLU A 410 20.29 -17.43 17.03
N LYS A 411 20.55 -18.73 16.85
CA LYS A 411 20.77 -19.30 15.52
C LYS A 411 19.59 -19.03 14.60
N ARG A 412 18.35 -19.31 15.05
CA ARG A 412 17.16 -19.14 14.22
C ARG A 412 16.87 -17.66 13.94
N ARG A 413 17.10 -16.79 14.91
CA ARG A 413 17.00 -15.33 14.76
C ARG A 413 17.95 -14.82 13.68
N GLN A 414 19.21 -15.27 13.69
CA GLN A 414 20.19 -14.91 12.67
C GLN A 414 19.79 -15.41 11.27
N GLU A 415 19.16 -16.58 11.17
CA GLU A 415 18.60 -17.06 9.90
C GLU A 415 17.48 -16.14 9.38
N TYR A 416 16.55 -15.69 10.25
CA TYR A 416 15.52 -14.71 9.88
C TYR A 416 16.14 -13.38 9.44
N LEU A 417 17.10 -12.86 10.20
CA LEU A 417 17.79 -11.61 9.87
C LEU A 417 18.45 -11.69 8.49
N THR A 418 19.21 -12.77 8.26
CA THR A 418 19.88 -13.02 6.98
C THR A 418 18.85 -13.11 5.85
N PHE A 419 17.77 -13.87 6.05
CA PHE A 419 16.70 -14.00 5.08
C PHE A 419 16.06 -12.66 4.72
N PHE A 420 15.64 -11.86 5.71
CA PHE A 420 14.98 -10.57 5.46
C PHE A 420 15.92 -9.58 4.77
N GLN A 421 17.22 -9.58 5.12
CA GLN A 421 18.24 -8.78 4.43
C GLN A 421 18.42 -9.20 2.97
N GLU A 422 18.53 -10.50 2.69
CA GLU A 422 18.68 -11.05 1.33
C GLU A 422 17.48 -10.75 0.43
N VAL A 423 16.27 -10.72 1.00
CA VAL A 423 15.06 -10.32 0.26
C VAL A 423 14.80 -8.83 0.36
N HIS A 424 15.72 -8.03 0.90
CA HIS A 424 15.58 -6.57 1.02
C HIS A 424 14.27 -6.13 1.68
N TYR A 425 13.83 -6.85 2.72
CA TYR A 425 12.62 -6.52 3.47
C TYR A 425 11.36 -6.42 2.59
N ASP A 426 11.26 -7.30 1.59
CA ASP A 426 10.13 -7.36 0.65
C ASP A 426 8.79 -7.54 1.41
N PRO A 427 7.72 -6.80 1.06
CA PRO A 427 6.40 -6.97 1.69
C PRO A 427 5.87 -8.40 1.60
N ALA A 428 6.26 -9.16 0.57
CA ALA A 428 5.88 -10.56 0.42
C ALA A 428 6.58 -11.51 1.40
N ALA A 429 7.58 -11.06 2.17
CA ALA A 429 8.45 -11.95 2.92
C ALA A 429 7.73 -12.71 4.04
N ILE A 430 6.89 -12.03 4.84
CA ILE A 430 6.11 -12.70 5.91
C ILE A 430 5.04 -13.62 5.30
N PRO A 431 4.17 -13.18 4.38
CA PRO A 431 3.18 -14.06 3.77
C PRO A 431 3.81 -15.27 3.06
N ALA A 432 4.97 -15.09 2.42
CA ALA A 432 5.69 -16.18 1.77
C ALA A 432 6.27 -17.19 2.78
N LEU A 433 6.74 -16.74 3.96
CA LEU A 433 7.17 -17.61 5.04
C LEU A 433 6.00 -18.42 5.60
N GLU A 434 4.88 -17.77 5.86
CA GLU A 434 3.67 -18.42 6.37
C GLU A 434 3.16 -19.48 5.38
N LEU A 435 3.00 -19.10 4.11
CA LEU A 435 2.58 -20.02 3.06
C LEU A 435 3.59 -21.17 2.86
N GLY A 436 4.88 -20.85 2.96
CA GLY A 436 6.02 -21.76 2.83
C GLY A 436 6.27 -22.67 4.04
N GLY A 437 5.49 -22.57 5.11
CA GLY A 437 5.69 -23.36 6.33
C GLY A 437 7.01 -23.05 7.03
N GLN A 438 7.40 -21.78 7.09
CA GLN A 438 8.65 -21.27 7.67
C GLN A 438 9.93 -21.78 6.98
N SER A 439 9.82 -22.27 5.73
CA SER A 439 10.97 -22.60 4.88
C SER A 439 11.49 -21.35 4.15
N PHE A 440 12.68 -20.86 4.55
CA PHE A 440 13.32 -19.71 3.91
C PHE A 440 13.55 -19.90 2.41
N GLN A 441 13.91 -21.12 1.97
CA GLN A 441 14.15 -21.40 0.55
C GLN A 441 12.85 -21.33 -0.26
N THR A 442 11.77 -21.90 0.27
CA THR A 442 10.44 -21.83 -0.37
C THR A 442 9.94 -20.39 -0.41
N ALA A 443 10.09 -19.64 0.69
CA ALA A 443 9.70 -18.25 0.76
C ALA A 443 10.46 -17.38 -0.27
N LYS A 444 11.78 -17.56 -0.42
CA LYS A 444 12.57 -16.89 -1.46
C LYS A 444 12.04 -17.14 -2.87
N GLN A 445 11.62 -18.38 -3.17
CA GLN A 445 11.04 -18.71 -4.47
C GLN A 445 9.70 -18.01 -4.69
N ILE A 446 8.83 -18.01 -3.68
CA ILE A 446 7.54 -17.30 -3.72
C ILE A 446 7.77 -15.80 -3.95
N ILE A 447 8.66 -15.17 -3.17
CA ILE A 447 8.98 -13.74 -3.30
C ILE A 447 9.50 -13.43 -4.71
N LYS A 448 10.38 -14.27 -5.27
CA LYS A 448 10.85 -14.12 -6.64
C LYS A 448 9.70 -14.12 -7.64
N THR A 449 8.71 -15.00 -7.47
CA THR A 449 7.50 -15.03 -8.29
C THR A 449 6.64 -13.79 -8.08
N VAL A 450 6.43 -13.33 -6.84
CA VAL A 450 5.66 -12.11 -6.55
C VAL A 450 6.32 -10.87 -7.14
N ARG A 451 7.66 -10.78 -7.15
CA ARG A 451 8.38 -9.68 -7.83
C ARG A 451 8.10 -9.61 -9.33
N GLN A 452 7.92 -10.77 -9.97
CA GLN A 452 7.54 -10.85 -11.38
C GLN A 452 6.05 -10.55 -11.60
N ALA A 453 5.23 -10.85 -10.59
CA ALA A 453 3.77 -10.78 -10.63
C ALA A 453 3.23 -10.12 -9.34
N PRO A 454 3.30 -8.78 -9.20
CA PRO A 454 3.05 -8.09 -7.93
C PRO A 454 1.65 -8.32 -7.34
N LYS A 455 0.63 -8.55 -8.17
CA LYS A 455 -0.72 -8.85 -7.68
C LYS A 455 -0.85 -10.20 -6.98
N MET A 456 0.17 -11.05 -7.07
CA MET A 456 0.23 -12.27 -6.30
C MET A 456 0.47 -12.03 -4.80
N LEU A 457 0.89 -10.83 -4.37
CA LEU A 457 0.97 -10.50 -2.95
C LEU A 457 -0.40 -10.68 -2.26
N GLU A 458 -1.44 -10.12 -2.87
CA GLU A 458 -2.83 -10.23 -2.39
C GLU A 458 -3.28 -11.71 -2.30
N LEU A 459 -2.75 -12.57 -3.19
CA LEU A 459 -3.03 -13.99 -3.17
C LEU A 459 -2.37 -14.70 -1.99
N ILE A 460 -1.08 -14.46 -1.74
CA ILE A 460 -0.36 -15.17 -0.67
C ILE A 460 -0.71 -14.65 0.73
N GLU A 461 -1.21 -13.42 0.84
CA GLU A 461 -1.77 -12.84 2.07
C GLU A 461 -3.16 -13.41 2.40
N HIS A 462 -3.85 -13.99 1.42
CA HIS A 462 -5.21 -14.46 1.62
C HIS A 462 -5.24 -15.73 2.49
N GLY A 463 -5.84 -15.67 3.68
CA GLY A 463 -5.78 -16.75 4.69
C GLY A 463 -6.34 -18.12 4.26
N GLN A 464 -7.10 -18.20 3.17
CA GLN A 464 -7.56 -19.49 2.61
C GLN A 464 -6.57 -20.12 1.61
N ILE A 465 -5.57 -19.37 1.15
CA ILE A 465 -4.57 -19.84 0.19
C ILE A 465 -3.56 -20.71 0.93
N LYS A 466 -3.59 -22.00 0.60
CA LYS A 466 -2.60 -22.99 1.04
C LYS A 466 -1.61 -23.27 -0.07
N MET A 467 -0.42 -23.77 0.29
CA MET A 467 0.64 -24.11 -0.67
C MET A 467 0.14 -24.95 -1.85
N ALA A 468 -0.75 -25.93 -1.60
CA ALA A 468 -1.32 -26.77 -2.66
C ALA A 468 -2.19 -25.99 -3.67
N ILE A 469 -2.93 -24.97 -3.22
CA ILE A 469 -3.74 -24.10 -4.10
C ILE A 469 -2.81 -23.16 -4.88
N TYR A 470 -1.87 -22.52 -4.19
CA TYR A 470 -0.87 -21.65 -4.80
C TYR A 470 -0.12 -22.36 -5.94
N GLN A 471 0.41 -23.56 -5.69
CA GLN A 471 1.10 -24.37 -6.69
C GLN A 471 0.19 -24.77 -7.86
N ARG A 472 -1.08 -25.07 -7.59
CA ARG A 472 -2.06 -25.39 -8.65
C ARG A 472 -2.33 -24.18 -9.55
N CYS A 473 -2.53 -22.99 -8.96
CA CYS A 473 -2.69 -21.75 -9.71
C CYS A 473 -1.46 -21.49 -10.59
N LEU A 474 -0.25 -21.61 -10.04
CA LEU A 474 0.99 -21.46 -10.80
C LEU A 474 1.16 -22.49 -11.91
N LYS A 475 0.82 -23.75 -11.65
CA LYS A 475 0.92 -24.84 -12.64
C LYS A 475 -0.01 -24.61 -13.84
N VAL A 476 -1.24 -24.17 -13.60
CA VAL A 476 -2.27 -24.05 -14.65
C VAL A 476 -2.20 -22.70 -15.37
N LEU A 477 -2.03 -21.60 -14.63
CA LEU A 477 -2.10 -20.25 -15.16
C LEU A 477 -0.70 -19.69 -15.48
N GLY A 478 0.30 -20.02 -14.66
CA GLY A 478 1.61 -19.36 -14.66
C GLY A 478 1.56 -17.97 -13.97
N PRO A 479 2.72 -17.40 -13.60
CA PRO A 479 2.78 -16.12 -12.88
C PRO A 479 2.14 -14.95 -13.64
N ASP A 480 2.48 -14.78 -14.92
CA ASP A 480 2.04 -13.61 -15.71
C ASP A 480 0.52 -13.56 -15.90
N LYS A 481 -0.10 -14.69 -16.23
CA LYS A 481 -1.56 -14.76 -16.40
C LYS A 481 -2.26 -14.66 -15.06
N LEU A 482 -1.72 -15.26 -14.00
CA LEU A 482 -2.28 -15.13 -12.66
C LEU A 482 -2.28 -13.67 -12.21
N ASN A 483 -1.20 -12.93 -12.46
CA ASN A 483 -1.11 -11.49 -12.22
C ASN A 483 -2.16 -10.70 -13.01
N ALA A 484 -2.31 -11.00 -14.30
CA ALA A 484 -3.29 -10.33 -15.16
C ALA A 484 -4.74 -10.59 -14.71
N ILE A 485 -5.04 -11.83 -14.30
CA ILE A 485 -6.34 -12.21 -13.76
C ILE A 485 -6.62 -11.49 -12.44
N LEU A 486 -5.68 -11.52 -11.48
CA LEU A 486 -5.80 -10.83 -10.18
C LEU A 486 -5.84 -9.30 -10.28
N THR A 487 -5.51 -8.73 -11.44
CA THR A 487 -5.73 -7.30 -11.71
C THR A 487 -7.20 -6.98 -12.00
N GLN A 488 -7.99 -7.98 -12.44
CA GLN A 488 -9.38 -7.81 -12.86
C GLN A 488 -10.38 -8.41 -11.86
N ILE A 489 -9.99 -9.46 -11.14
CA ILE A 489 -10.82 -10.14 -10.14
C ILE A 489 -10.11 -10.21 -8.79
N ASP A 490 -10.90 -10.22 -7.72
CA ASP A 490 -10.41 -10.42 -6.36
C ASP A 490 -10.03 -11.90 -6.09
N CYS A 491 -9.27 -12.11 -5.00
CA CYS A 491 -8.80 -13.44 -4.60
C CYS A 491 -9.95 -14.40 -4.26
N ASP A 492 -11.05 -13.92 -3.67
CA ASP A 492 -12.24 -14.73 -3.39
C ASP A 492 -12.87 -15.29 -4.67
N THR A 493 -12.97 -14.47 -5.72
CA THR A 493 -13.44 -14.90 -7.04
C THR A 493 -12.49 -15.93 -7.63
N LEU A 494 -11.18 -15.72 -7.58
CA LEU A 494 -10.20 -16.70 -8.05
C LEU A 494 -10.35 -18.03 -7.30
N LEU A 495 -10.48 -17.99 -5.98
CA LEU A 495 -10.62 -19.17 -5.12
C LEU A 495 -11.80 -20.06 -5.53
N GLY A 496 -12.92 -19.46 -5.97
CA GLY A 496 -14.06 -20.18 -6.49
C GLY A 496 -13.73 -21.10 -7.69
N PHE A 497 -12.70 -20.78 -8.47
CA PHE A 497 -12.22 -21.60 -9.59
C PHE A 497 -11.11 -22.59 -9.19
N THR A 498 -10.53 -22.48 -8.00
CA THR A 498 -9.38 -23.31 -7.60
C THR A 498 -9.75 -24.74 -7.22
N ALA A 499 -11.04 -25.10 -7.18
CA ALA A 499 -11.52 -26.43 -6.78
C ALA A 499 -10.85 -27.59 -7.54
N ASN A 500 -10.59 -27.42 -8.84
CA ASN A 500 -9.84 -28.36 -9.68
C ASN A 500 -9.15 -27.63 -10.85
N GLU A 501 -8.26 -28.33 -11.57
CA GLU A 501 -7.53 -27.74 -12.70
C GLU A 501 -8.43 -27.33 -13.87
N SER A 502 -9.53 -28.03 -14.11
CA SER A 502 -10.47 -27.74 -15.20
C SER A 502 -11.17 -26.39 -15.01
N CYS A 503 -11.60 -26.07 -13.78
CA CYS A 503 -12.15 -24.76 -13.44
C CYS A 503 -11.12 -23.63 -13.65
N LEU A 504 -9.86 -23.83 -13.28
CA LEU A 504 -8.79 -22.84 -13.53
C LEU A 504 -8.51 -22.68 -15.03
N LYS A 505 -8.55 -23.76 -15.81
CA LYS A 505 -8.43 -23.70 -17.29
C LYS A 505 -9.62 -22.95 -17.91
N LEU A 506 -10.83 -23.13 -17.40
CA LEU A 506 -11.98 -22.34 -17.83
C LEU A 506 -11.78 -20.86 -17.52
N LEU A 507 -11.33 -20.50 -16.30
CA LEU A 507 -11.00 -19.11 -15.95
C LEU A 507 -9.92 -18.53 -16.87
N GLN A 508 -8.89 -19.31 -17.21
CA GLN A 508 -7.87 -18.92 -18.17
C GLN A 508 -8.46 -18.64 -19.55
N THR A 509 -9.39 -19.49 -20.01
CA THR A 509 -10.07 -19.35 -21.31
C THR A 509 -10.93 -18.09 -21.33
N MET A 510 -11.72 -17.87 -20.27
CA MET A 510 -12.53 -16.66 -20.09
C MET A 510 -11.69 -15.38 -20.05
N HIS A 511 -10.52 -15.42 -19.42
CA HIS A 511 -9.59 -14.30 -19.44
C HIS A 511 -9.06 -14.01 -20.85
N ASN A 512 -8.65 -15.04 -21.59
CA ASN A 512 -8.15 -14.86 -22.96
C ASN A 512 -9.23 -14.33 -23.91
N ASP A 513 -10.47 -14.79 -23.75
CA ASP A 513 -11.62 -14.34 -24.53
C ASP A 513 -12.17 -12.98 -24.07
N GLN A 514 -11.64 -12.41 -22.98
CA GLN A 514 -12.04 -11.12 -22.39
C GLN A 514 -13.49 -11.11 -21.87
N VAL A 515 -13.92 -12.22 -21.25
CA VAL A 515 -15.24 -12.33 -20.63
C VAL A 515 -15.40 -11.27 -19.52
N PRO A 516 -16.51 -10.49 -19.49
CA PRO A 516 -16.70 -9.47 -18.47
C PRO A 516 -16.64 -10.03 -17.04
N VAL A 517 -15.96 -9.34 -16.13
CA VAL A 517 -15.77 -9.78 -14.73
C VAL A 517 -17.10 -10.12 -14.04
N ASN A 518 -18.15 -9.34 -14.28
CA ASN A 518 -19.49 -9.61 -13.72
C ASN A 518 -20.05 -10.97 -14.18
N ARG A 519 -19.73 -11.43 -15.40
CA ARG A 519 -20.14 -12.75 -15.90
C ARG A 519 -19.35 -13.86 -15.23
N ILE A 520 -18.04 -13.66 -15.02
CA ILE A 520 -17.18 -14.58 -14.28
C ILE A 520 -17.71 -14.76 -12.84
N LYS A 521 -18.08 -13.67 -12.16
CA LYS A 521 -18.67 -13.70 -10.81
C LYS A 521 -20.03 -14.41 -10.77
N GLN A 522 -20.90 -14.17 -11.76
CA GLN A 522 -22.18 -14.87 -11.88
C GLN A 522 -22.01 -16.38 -12.09
N LEU A 523 -20.97 -16.81 -12.81
CA LEU A 523 -20.71 -18.22 -13.09
C LEU A 523 -20.41 -19.01 -11.80
N LEU A 524 -19.71 -18.42 -10.84
CA LEU A 524 -19.40 -19.07 -9.55
C LEU A 524 -20.65 -19.44 -8.75
N GLN A 525 -21.76 -18.75 -8.98
CA GLN A 525 -23.04 -19.00 -8.31
C GLN A 525 -23.93 -19.99 -9.10
N SER A 526 -23.50 -20.38 -10.30
CA SER A 526 -24.30 -21.19 -11.22
C SER A 526 -23.90 -22.67 -11.16
N SER A 527 -24.92 -23.54 -11.25
CA SER A 527 -24.77 -24.99 -11.49
C SER A 527 -23.99 -25.31 -12.77
N THR A 528 -23.99 -24.39 -13.75
CA THR A 528 -23.37 -24.57 -15.06
C THR A 528 -21.84 -24.69 -15.02
N LEU A 529 -21.18 -24.15 -13.98
CA LEU A 529 -19.72 -24.22 -13.84
C LEU A 529 -19.22 -25.67 -13.86
N ALA A 530 -19.90 -26.57 -13.14
CA ALA A 530 -19.52 -27.98 -13.09
C ALA A 530 -19.79 -28.73 -14.40
N ALA A 531 -20.79 -28.28 -15.17
CA ALA A 531 -21.16 -28.90 -16.45
C ALA A 531 -20.18 -28.54 -17.58
N TYR A 532 -19.72 -27.27 -17.62
CA TYR A 532 -19.01 -26.71 -18.77
C TYR A 532 -17.55 -26.35 -18.51
N ASN A 533 -16.97 -26.74 -17.37
CA ASN A 533 -15.53 -26.65 -17.14
C ASN A 533 -14.70 -27.70 -17.91
N LYS A 534 -15.34 -28.64 -18.61
CA LYS A 534 -14.65 -29.67 -19.39
C LYS A 534 -13.96 -29.05 -20.63
N PRO A 535 -12.77 -29.54 -21.03
CA PRO A 535 -12.02 -28.99 -22.16
C PRO A 535 -12.83 -28.91 -23.47
N GLU A 536 -13.68 -29.90 -23.73
CA GLU A 536 -14.53 -29.96 -24.94
C GLU A 536 -15.62 -28.88 -25.00
N PHE A 537 -15.99 -28.26 -23.88
CA PHE A 537 -17.03 -27.23 -23.81
C PHE A 537 -16.50 -25.84 -23.47
N ALA A 538 -15.34 -25.76 -22.81
CA ALA A 538 -14.84 -24.54 -22.20
C ALA A 538 -14.68 -23.37 -23.19
N ALA A 539 -14.22 -23.64 -24.41
CA ALA A 539 -14.01 -22.61 -25.43
C ALA A 539 -15.35 -22.00 -25.92
N ASP A 540 -16.32 -22.83 -26.31
CA ASP A 540 -17.60 -22.35 -26.79
C ASP A 540 -18.41 -21.68 -25.66
N PHE A 541 -18.35 -22.25 -24.45
CA PHE A 541 -18.99 -21.67 -23.28
C PHE A 541 -18.41 -20.29 -22.93
N SER A 542 -17.09 -20.16 -22.92
CA SER A 542 -16.39 -18.89 -22.68
C SER A 542 -16.81 -17.81 -23.69
N ARG A 543 -16.85 -18.14 -24.98
CA ARG A 543 -17.30 -17.21 -26.03
C ARG A 543 -18.77 -16.82 -25.89
N LEU A 544 -19.64 -17.75 -25.51
CA LEU A 544 -21.05 -17.43 -25.24
C LEU A 544 -21.20 -16.48 -24.04
N LEU A 545 -20.34 -16.58 -23.02
CA LEU A 545 -20.35 -15.69 -21.85
C LEU A 545 -20.00 -14.23 -22.19
N LEU A 546 -19.41 -13.95 -23.36
CA LEU A 546 -19.24 -12.57 -23.86
C LEU A 546 -20.58 -11.90 -24.15
N HIS A 547 -21.57 -12.69 -24.58
CA HIS A 547 -22.86 -12.18 -25.05
C HIS A 547 -23.98 -12.43 -24.06
N TYR A 548 -23.92 -13.53 -23.31
CA TYR A 548 -25.01 -14.01 -22.46
C TYR A 548 -24.57 -14.27 -21.02
N THR A 549 -25.51 -14.20 -20.08
CA THR A 549 -25.30 -14.63 -18.69
C THR A 549 -25.24 -16.16 -18.62
N PRO A 550 -24.60 -16.76 -17.58
CA PRO A 550 -24.66 -18.22 -17.37
C PRO A 550 -26.09 -18.77 -17.34
N ILE A 551 -27.01 -18.06 -16.67
CA ILE A 551 -28.43 -18.42 -16.56
C ILE A 551 -29.12 -18.36 -17.94
N GLN A 552 -28.81 -17.35 -18.76
CA GLN A 552 -29.37 -17.26 -20.11
C GLN A 552 -28.91 -18.42 -20.99
N ILE A 553 -27.64 -18.81 -20.91
CA ILE A 553 -27.12 -19.99 -21.63
C ILE A 553 -27.84 -21.26 -21.16
N GLU A 554 -28.01 -21.44 -19.85
CA GLU A 554 -28.76 -22.57 -19.29
C GLU A 554 -30.19 -22.64 -19.85
N PHE A 555 -30.90 -21.52 -19.86
CA PHE A 555 -32.26 -21.46 -20.44
C PHE A 555 -32.30 -21.78 -21.93
N LEU A 556 -31.33 -21.28 -22.71
CA LEU A 556 -31.26 -21.54 -24.14
C LEU A 556 -30.99 -23.02 -24.42
N MET A 557 -30.09 -23.64 -23.66
CA MET A 557 -29.70 -25.05 -23.82
C MET A 557 -30.87 -26.03 -23.70
N VAL A 558 -31.91 -25.70 -22.92
CA VAL A 558 -33.11 -26.54 -22.76
C VAL A 558 -33.86 -26.74 -24.08
N ASP A 559 -33.82 -25.74 -24.97
CA ASP A 559 -34.58 -25.72 -26.22
C ASP A 559 -33.73 -25.93 -27.47
N VAL A 560 -32.42 -26.16 -27.31
CA VAL A 560 -31.56 -26.55 -28.43
C VAL A 560 -32.02 -27.92 -28.98
N PRO A 561 -32.37 -28.01 -30.28
CA PRO A 561 -32.74 -29.30 -30.88
C PRO A 561 -31.58 -30.30 -30.84
N GLN A 562 -31.92 -31.59 -30.86
CA GLN A 562 -30.93 -32.67 -30.97
C GLN A 562 -30.28 -32.66 -32.36
N GLY A 563 -29.00 -33.07 -32.44
CA GLY A 563 -28.24 -33.14 -33.69
C GLY A 563 -26.81 -33.61 -33.50
N GLY A 564 -25.96 -33.34 -34.49
CA GLY A 564 -24.57 -33.83 -34.54
C GLY A 564 -23.55 -32.95 -33.81
N SER A 565 -23.90 -31.69 -33.51
CA SER A 565 -23.04 -30.73 -32.82
C SER A 565 -23.43 -30.59 -31.34
N THR A 566 -22.50 -30.09 -30.53
CA THR A 566 -22.82 -29.78 -29.13
C THR A 566 -23.83 -28.63 -29.07
N GLY A 567 -24.67 -28.58 -28.04
CA GLY A 567 -25.66 -27.50 -27.95
C GLY A 567 -25.03 -26.11 -27.83
N LEU A 568 -23.87 -26.01 -27.16
CA LEU A 568 -23.13 -24.74 -27.05
C LEU A 568 -22.60 -24.26 -28.40
N GLU A 569 -22.06 -25.17 -29.22
CA GLU A 569 -21.59 -24.84 -30.57
C GLU A 569 -22.74 -24.30 -31.43
N VAL A 570 -23.92 -24.93 -31.36
CA VAL A 570 -25.12 -24.47 -32.06
C VAL A 570 -25.56 -23.08 -31.59
N LEU A 571 -25.58 -22.85 -30.28
CA LEU A 571 -25.91 -21.53 -29.72
C LEU A 571 -24.90 -20.47 -30.17
N LEU A 572 -23.61 -20.79 -30.22
CA LEU A 572 -22.56 -19.87 -30.64
C LEU A 572 -22.73 -19.48 -32.12
N GLN A 573 -23.09 -20.43 -32.99
CA GLN A 573 -23.35 -20.16 -34.40
C GLN A 573 -24.62 -19.32 -34.62
N LEU A 574 -25.65 -19.50 -33.78
CA LEU A 574 -26.91 -18.76 -33.88
C LEU A 574 -26.88 -17.39 -33.19
N GLN A 575 -26.03 -17.21 -32.18
CA GLN A 575 -25.94 -16.00 -31.36
C GLN A 575 -25.90 -14.69 -32.18
N PRO A 576 -25.11 -14.56 -33.26
CA PRO A 576 -25.04 -13.31 -34.02
C PRO A 576 -26.36 -12.95 -34.71
N TYR A 577 -27.22 -13.93 -35.00
CA TYR A 577 -28.43 -13.74 -35.80
C TYR A 577 -29.64 -13.31 -34.98
N ALA A 578 -29.57 -13.39 -33.66
CA ALA A 578 -30.61 -12.90 -32.76
C ALA A 578 -30.20 -11.57 -32.12
N ALA A 579 -31.15 -10.64 -31.99
CA ALA A 579 -30.91 -9.34 -31.34
C ALA A 579 -30.66 -9.50 -29.83
N SER A 580 -31.26 -10.51 -29.20
CA SER A 580 -31.09 -10.82 -27.78
C SER A 580 -31.18 -12.32 -27.50
N SER A 581 -30.84 -12.74 -26.28
CA SER A 581 -31.06 -14.11 -25.81
C SER A 581 -32.54 -14.49 -25.78
N GLY A 582 -33.44 -13.55 -25.50
CA GLY A 582 -34.88 -13.78 -25.53
C GLY A 582 -35.38 -14.11 -26.94
N ASP A 583 -34.86 -13.39 -27.94
CA ASP A 583 -35.19 -13.62 -29.35
C ASP A 583 -34.69 -14.98 -29.84
N LEU A 584 -33.46 -15.34 -29.48
CA LEU A 584 -32.90 -16.67 -29.77
C LEU A 584 -33.72 -17.77 -29.09
N GLY A 585 -34.11 -17.58 -27.83
CA GLY A 585 -34.93 -18.53 -27.09
C GLY A 585 -36.30 -18.75 -27.74
N ALA A 586 -36.96 -17.68 -28.24
CA ALA A 586 -38.20 -17.80 -28.99
C ALA A 586 -38.02 -18.60 -30.28
N CYS A 587 -36.94 -18.35 -31.01
CA CYS A 587 -36.58 -19.10 -32.22
C CYS A 587 -36.34 -20.58 -31.93
N LEU A 588 -35.55 -20.92 -30.90
CA LEU A 588 -35.27 -22.31 -30.49
C LEU A 588 -36.54 -23.06 -30.08
N LYS A 589 -37.42 -22.42 -29.29
CA LYS A 589 -38.71 -22.99 -28.91
C LYS A 589 -39.58 -23.28 -30.12
N LEU A 590 -39.64 -22.36 -31.08
CA LEU A 590 -40.40 -22.57 -32.30
C LEU A 590 -39.78 -23.67 -33.16
N ALA A 591 -38.45 -23.75 -33.25
CA ALA A 591 -37.74 -24.76 -34.03
C ALA A 591 -38.00 -26.16 -33.46
N ARG A 592 -37.94 -26.28 -32.13
CA ARG A 592 -38.30 -27.50 -31.40
C ARG A 592 -39.76 -27.86 -31.64
N ARG A 593 -40.68 -26.88 -31.55
CA ARG A 593 -42.10 -27.11 -31.90
C ARG A 593 -42.20 -27.61 -33.34
N MET A 594 -41.57 -26.98 -34.33
CA MET A 594 -41.61 -27.38 -35.74
C MET A 594 -40.89 -28.70 -36.07
N GLY A 595 -40.20 -29.31 -35.11
CA GLY A 595 -39.40 -30.52 -35.35
C GLY A 595 -38.16 -30.26 -36.22
N TRP A 596 -37.67 -29.03 -36.25
CA TRP A 596 -36.41 -28.70 -36.91
C TRP A 596 -35.25 -29.22 -36.06
N ASN A 597 -34.35 -29.99 -36.68
CA ASN A 597 -33.10 -30.40 -36.05
C ASN A 597 -32.03 -29.30 -36.18
N GLN A 598 -30.87 -29.50 -35.57
CA GLN A 598 -29.77 -28.52 -35.60
C GLN A 598 -29.37 -28.11 -37.02
N ALA A 599 -29.27 -29.07 -37.96
CA ALA A 599 -28.83 -28.79 -39.33
C ALA A 599 -29.81 -27.88 -40.07
N ILE A 600 -31.12 -28.14 -39.97
CA ILE A 600 -32.16 -27.31 -40.57
C ILE A 600 -32.14 -25.92 -39.92
N LEU A 601 -32.11 -25.86 -38.59
CA LEU A 601 -32.12 -24.61 -37.85
C LEU A 601 -30.96 -23.71 -38.24
N LEU A 602 -29.74 -24.25 -38.25
CA LEU A 602 -28.55 -23.51 -38.65
C LEU A 602 -28.68 -23.04 -40.10
N GLN A 603 -28.99 -23.94 -41.03
CA GLN A 603 -29.12 -23.58 -42.45
C GLN A 603 -30.11 -22.43 -42.69
N GLN A 604 -31.27 -22.45 -42.03
CA GLN A 604 -32.31 -21.43 -42.24
C GLN A 604 -31.98 -20.12 -41.55
N ILE A 605 -31.52 -20.15 -40.29
CA ILE A 605 -31.32 -18.94 -39.51
C ILE A 605 -30.02 -18.21 -39.88
N THR A 606 -28.93 -18.93 -40.19
CA THR A 606 -27.67 -18.28 -40.57
C THR A 606 -27.70 -17.64 -41.96
N ALA A 607 -28.77 -17.88 -42.74
CA ALA A 607 -29.01 -17.18 -44.01
C ALA A 607 -29.58 -15.76 -43.81
N LEU A 608 -30.01 -15.42 -42.59
CA LEU A 608 -30.53 -14.09 -42.26
C LEU A 608 -29.39 -13.11 -41.94
N PRO A 609 -29.59 -11.80 -42.10
CA PRO A 609 -28.66 -10.82 -41.55
C PRO A 609 -28.64 -10.83 -40.01
N PRO A 610 -27.51 -10.50 -39.35
CA PRO A 610 -27.36 -10.45 -37.90
C PRO A 610 -28.41 -9.58 -37.16
N GLY A 611 -28.67 -9.91 -35.89
CA GLY A 611 -29.44 -9.06 -34.97
C GLY A 611 -30.96 -9.03 -35.19
N ARG A 612 -31.58 -10.17 -35.54
CA ARG A 612 -33.04 -10.27 -35.76
C ARG A 612 -33.83 -10.42 -34.47
N THR A 613 -34.99 -9.78 -34.43
CA THR A 613 -35.96 -9.89 -33.34
C THR A 613 -36.72 -11.22 -33.39
N ALA A 614 -37.35 -11.61 -32.29
CA ALA A 614 -38.20 -12.80 -32.22
C ALA A 614 -39.28 -12.79 -33.31
N GLY A 615 -39.88 -11.62 -33.57
CA GLY A 615 -40.93 -11.47 -34.58
C GLY A 615 -40.42 -11.73 -36.00
N GLU A 616 -39.26 -11.20 -36.35
CA GLU A 616 -38.62 -11.42 -37.66
C GLU A 616 -38.18 -12.87 -37.85
N LEU A 617 -37.55 -13.47 -36.83
CA LEU A 617 -37.14 -14.87 -36.85
C LEU A 617 -38.37 -15.79 -37.01
N THR A 618 -39.41 -15.51 -36.23
CA THR A 618 -40.69 -16.25 -36.29
C THR A 618 -41.33 -16.11 -37.67
N ALA A 619 -41.42 -14.90 -38.21
CA ALA A 619 -41.95 -14.66 -39.54
C ALA A 619 -41.13 -15.40 -40.62
N HIS A 620 -39.79 -15.38 -40.51
CA HIS A 620 -38.92 -16.12 -41.42
C HIS A 620 -39.19 -17.63 -41.35
N MET A 621 -39.21 -18.21 -40.15
CA MET A 621 -39.48 -19.64 -39.97
C MET A 621 -40.84 -20.05 -40.52
N TYR A 622 -41.86 -19.21 -40.33
CA TYR A 622 -43.17 -19.43 -40.94
C TYR A 622 -43.17 -19.24 -42.45
N ASN A 623 -42.36 -18.34 -43.01
CA ASN A 623 -42.21 -18.15 -44.45
C ASN A 623 -41.51 -19.33 -45.12
N GLN A 624 -40.70 -20.11 -44.38
CA GLN A 624 -40.21 -21.41 -44.84
C GLN A 624 -41.32 -22.46 -44.93
N LYS A 625 -42.55 -22.13 -44.51
CA LYS A 625 -43.82 -22.88 -44.63
C LYS A 625 -43.60 -24.40 -44.67
N LEU A 626 -44.29 -25.08 -45.57
CA LEU A 626 -44.26 -26.52 -45.77
C LEU A 626 -43.16 -26.95 -46.76
N SER A 627 -42.22 -26.09 -47.12
CA SER A 627 -41.20 -26.37 -48.15
C SER A 627 -39.93 -27.01 -47.60
N VAL A 628 -39.65 -26.87 -46.29
CA VAL A 628 -38.46 -27.44 -45.64
C VAL A 628 -38.46 -28.97 -45.66
N PHE A 629 -39.64 -29.56 -45.45
CA PHE A 629 -39.80 -31.01 -45.45
C PHE A 629 -40.43 -31.45 -46.75
N GLU A 630 -39.78 -32.38 -47.44
CA GLU A 630 -40.39 -33.02 -48.59
C GLU A 630 -41.57 -33.89 -48.09
N ARG A 631 -42.79 -33.52 -48.50
CA ARG A 631 -44.03 -34.18 -48.06
C ARG A 631 -43.98 -35.70 -48.24
N ASP A 632 -43.34 -36.16 -49.31
CA ASP A 632 -43.41 -37.56 -49.75
C ASP A 632 -42.47 -38.47 -48.96
N THR A 633 -41.32 -37.93 -48.52
CA THR A 633 -40.31 -38.68 -47.75
C THR A 633 -40.32 -38.34 -46.26
N ARG A 634 -40.79 -37.15 -45.86
CA ARG A 634 -40.82 -36.65 -44.48
C ARG A 634 -42.22 -36.25 -44.01
N PHE A 635 -43.22 -37.03 -44.40
CA PHE A 635 -44.63 -36.72 -44.20
C PHE A 635 -45.04 -36.39 -42.75
N ARG A 636 -44.48 -37.10 -41.75
CA ARG A 636 -44.78 -36.84 -40.33
C ARG A 636 -44.36 -35.44 -39.88
N LEU A 637 -43.14 -35.03 -40.19
CA LEU A 637 -42.60 -33.70 -39.85
C LEU A 637 -43.35 -32.60 -40.61
N TRP A 638 -43.72 -32.90 -41.86
CA TRP A 638 -44.51 -32.01 -42.69
C TRP A 638 -45.92 -31.75 -42.11
N ILE A 639 -46.64 -32.82 -41.74
CA ILE A 639 -47.96 -32.72 -41.09
C ILE A 639 -47.87 -32.02 -39.73
N HIS A 640 -46.80 -32.28 -38.98
CA HIS A 640 -46.56 -31.59 -37.71
C HIS A 640 -46.38 -30.08 -37.90
N THR A 641 -45.60 -29.68 -38.90
CA THR A 641 -45.42 -28.25 -39.29
C THR A 641 -46.76 -27.62 -39.68
N LEU A 642 -47.59 -28.33 -40.46
CA LEU A 642 -48.94 -27.89 -40.80
C LEU A 642 -49.79 -27.65 -39.54
N GLY A 643 -49.73 -28.56 -38.56
CA GLY A 643 -50.45 -28.41 -37.30
C GLY A 643 -50.14 -27.10 -36.57
N ILE A 644 -48.86 -26.70 -36.55
CA ILE A 644 -48.41 -25.44 -35.93
C ILE A 644 -48.86 -24.24 -36.76
N LEU A 645 -48.83 -24.31 -38.08
CA LEU A 645 -49.32 -23.22 -38.95
C LEU A 645 -50.83 -23.01 -38.82
N ILE A 646 -51.61 -24.08 -38.63
CA ILE A 646 -53.04 -23.99 -38.28
C ILE A 646 -53.20 -23.35 -36.91
N GLU A 647 -52.33 -23.69 -35.96
CA GLU A 647 -52.41 -23.20 -34.60
C GLU A 647 -52.11 -21.70 -34.48
N ASP A 648 -51.01 -21.27 -35.10
CA ASP A 648 -50.38 -19.97 -34.85
C ASP A 648 -50.58 -18.98 -36.00
N LYS A 649 -50.88 -19.46 -37.22
CA LYS A 649 -50.95 -18.66 -38.45
C LYS A 649 -52.27 -18.79 -39.21
N GLY A 650 -53.29 -19.40 -38.63
CA GLY A 650 -54.64 -19.40 -39.20
C GLY A 650 -54.78 -20.21 -40.49
N TYR A 651 -53.88 -21.18 -40.73
CA TYR A 651 -54.05 -22.11 -41.85
C TYR A 651 -55.30 -22.94 -41.63
N THR A 652 -55.95 -23.33 -42.71
CA THR A 652 -57.16 -24.16 -42.66
C THR A 652 -56.99 -25.40 -43.55
N VAL A 653 -57.76 -26.44 -43.22
CA VAL A 653 -57.82 -27.67 -43.99
C VAL A 653 -59.27 -27.93 -44.35
N ASP A 654 -59.57 -27.88 -45.64
CA ASP A 654 -60.88 -28.20 -46.16
C ASP A 654 -60.92 -29.67 -46.57
N VAL A 655 -61.86 -30.42 -46.00
CA VAL A 655 -62.05 -31.84 -46.32
C VAL A 655 -63.09 -31.96 -47.44
N GLY A 656 -62.63 -32.34 -48.63
CA GLY A 656 -63.49 -32.48 -49.81
C GLY A 656 -64.36 -33.73 -49.82
N ASP A 657 -65.01 -33.96 -50.97
CA ASP A 657 -65.93 -35.08 -51.17
C ASP A 657 -65.27 -36.46 -51.03
N SER A 658 -66.11 -37.46 -50.76
CA SER A 658 -65.67 -38.85 -50.57
C SER A 658 -65.59 -39.61 -51.89
N PHE A 659 -64.46 -40.29 -52.12
CA PHE A 659 -64.25 -41.18 -53.25
C PHE A 659 -64.21 -42.64 -52.78
N ALA A 660 -65.09 -43.50 -53.28
CA ALA A 660 -65.03 -44.93 -52.98
C ALA A 660 -63.80 -45.59 -53.64
N LEU A 661 -63.15 -46.50 -52.92
CA LEU A 661 -62.05 -47.33 -53.43
C LEU A 661 -62.51 -48.78 -53.64
N SER A 662 -61.68 -49.58 -54.31
CA SER A 662 -61.95 -50.97 -54.70
C SER A 662 -62.01 -52.00 -53.54
N GLY A 663 -62.46 -51.59 -52.35
CA GLY A 663 -62.61 -52.45 -51.17
C GLY A 663 -63.89 -52.16 -50.38
N PRO A 664 -64.39 -53.11 -49.58
CA PRO A 664 -65.65 -52.94 -48.84
C PRO A 664 -65.57 -51.71 -47.92
N ASN A 665 -66.52 -50.79 -48.10
CA ASN A 665 -66.70 -49.56 -47.32
C ASN A 665 -65.48 -48.62 -47.25
N THR A 666 -64.46 -48.79 -48.08
CA THR A 666 -63.23 -47.97 -48.02
C THR A 666 -63.36 -46.73 -48.91
N PHE A 667 -63.01 -45.56 -48.37
CA PHE A 667 -63.07 -44.30 -49.14
C PHE A 667 -61.92 -43.34 -48.79
N GLU A 668 -61.59 -42.46 -49.73
CA GLU A 668 -60.62 -41.38 -49.57
C GLU A 668 -61.32 -40.02 -49.63
N ARG A 669 -60.76 -39.03 -48.93
CA ARG A 669 -61.09 -37.61 -49.06
C ARG A 669 -59.82 -36.82 -49.29
N ILE A 670 -59.87 -35.89 -50.24
CA ILE A 670 -58.76 -34.95 -50.46
C ILE A 670 -58.91 -33.82 -49.43
N CYS A 671 -57.88 -33.64 -48.63
CA CYS A 671 -57.76 -32.55 -47.68
C CYS A 671 -56.93 -31.44 -48.34
N THR A 672 -57.58 -30.33 -48.66
CA THR A 672 -56.95 -29.16 -49.29
C THR A 672 -56.48 -28.21 -48.21
N ILE A 673 -55.22 -27.83 -48.22
CA ILE A 673 -54.63 -26.89 -47.26
C ILE A 673 -54.69 -25.49 -47.83
N LYS A 674 -55.15 -24.55 -47.02
CA LYS A 674 -55.15 -23.13 -47.33
C LYS A 674 -54.38 -22.36 -46.28
N ASP A 675 -53.65 -21.34 -46.72
CA ASP A 675 -53.04 -20.38 -45.80
C ASP A 675 -54.04 -19.32 -45.33
N ASP A 676 -53.56 -18.37 -44.53
CA ASP A 676 -54.33 -17.25 -43.98
C ASP A 676 -54.93 -16.30 -45.03
N THR A 677 -54.42 -16.35 -46.27
CA THR A 677 -54.97 -15.61 -47.41
C THR A 677 -56.04 -16.40 -48.17
N ASN A 678 -56.42 -17.59 -47.67
CA ASN A 678 -57.31 -18.55 -48.35
C ASN A 678 -56.72 -19.10 -49.66
N THR A 679 -55.40 -18.98 -49.86
CA THR A 679 -54.69 -19.51 -51.03
C THR A 679 -54.41 -21.00 -50.81
N VAL A 680 -54.70 -21.83 -51.82
CA VAL A 680 -54.40 -23.27 -51.78
C VAL A 680 -52.90 -23.49 -51.89
N ILE A 681 -52.29 -24.08 -50.87
CA ILE A 681 -50.84 -24.31 -50.81
C ILE A 681 -50.44 -25.78 -50.92
N GLY A 682 -51.41 -26.69 -50.87
CA GLY A 682 -51.14 -28.12 -50.99
C GLY A 682 -52.34 -28.98 -50.63
N ASN A 683 -52.12 -30.29 -50.66
CA ASN A 683 -53.12 -31.27 -50.28
C ASN A 683 -52.50 -32.52 -49.66
N PHE A 684 -53.33 -33.31 -49.00
CA PHE A 684 -53.05 -34.68 -48.61
C PHE A 684 -54.36 -35.47 -48.59
N VAL A 685 -54.32 -36.75 -48.22
CA VAL A 685 -55.48 -37.63 -48.30
C VAL A 685 -55.80 -38.21 -46.94
N ALA A 686 -57.06 -38.10 -46.53
CA ALA A 686 -57.64 -38.89 -45.44
C ALA A 686 -58.27 -40.16 -46.02
N HIS A 687 -57.82 -41.31 -45.54
CA HIS A 687 -58.22 -42.64 -46.01
C HIS A 687 -58.96 -43.37 -44.89
N TYR A 688 -60.15 -43.87 -45.17
CA TYR A 688 -61.08 -44.43 -44.20
C TYR A 688 -61.38 -45.90 -44.47
N HIS A 689 -61.33 -46.69 -43.41
CA HIS A 689 -61.72 -48.10 -43.35
C HIS A 689 -62.76 -48.32 -42.22
N PRO A 690 -64.04 -47.98 -42.45
CA PRO A 690 -65.11 -48.23 -41.48
C PRO A 690 -65.10 -49.69 -41.01
N GLY A 691 -64.91 -49.90 -39.71
CA GLY A 691 -64.90 -51.24 -39.08
C GLY A 691 -63.53 -51.90 -38.91
N ALA A 692 -62.45 -51.33 -39.46
CA ALA A 692 -61.10 -51.83 -39.23
C ALA A 692 -60.66 -51.60 -37.77
N LYS A 693 -60.12 -52.64 -37.13
CA LYS A 693 -59.56 -52.60 -35.77
C LYS A 693 -58.06 -52.85 -35.81
N ALA A 694 -57.31 -52.27 -34.88
CA ALA A 694 -55.89 -52.54 -34.73
C ALA A 694 -55.68 -54.03 -34.40
N SER A 695 -54.75 -54.67 -35.11
CA SER A 695 -54.32 -56.04 -34.88
C SER A 695 -52.79 -56.10 -34.91
N ALA A 696 -52.18 -57.23 -34.49
CA ALA A 696 -50.74 -57.41 -34.60
C ALA A 696 -50.23 -57.31 -36.06
N GLU A 697 -51.06 -57.71 -37.03
CA GLU A 697 -50.79 -57.63 -38.46
C GLU A 697 -51.06 -56.22 -39.04
N HIS A 698 -51.94 -55.44 -38.40
CA HIS A 698 -52.34 -54.09 -38.79
C HIS A 698 -52.33 -53.14 -37.58
N PRO A 699 -51.15 -52.76 -37.07
CA PRO A 699 -51.02 -52.01 -35.82
C PRO A 699 -51.65 -50.60 -35.87
N TYR A 700 -51.87 -50.06 -37.07
CA TYR A 700 -52.51 -48.76 -37.31
C TYR A 700 -53.98 -48.87 -37.75
N GLY A 701 -54.67 -49.96 -37.42
CA GLY A 701 -56.09 -50.16 -37.72
C GLY A 701 -57.00 -49.21 -36.92
N SER A 702 -56.98 -47.92 -37.24
CA SER A 702 -57.69 -46.85 -36.52
C SER A 702 -59.02 -46.43 -37.17
N GLY A 703 -59.57 -47.24 -38.09
CA GLY A 703 -60.74 -46.86 -38.89
C GLY A 703 -60.48 -45.74 -39.91
N ALA A 704 -59.42 -44.94 -39.75
CA ALA A 704 -58.92 -43.96 -40.71
C ALA A 704 -57.45 -43.57 -40.46
N HIS A 705 -56.73 -43.21 -41.51
CA HIS A 705 -55.35 -42.71 -41.49
C HIS A 705 -55.15 -41.64 -42.59
N ILE A 706 -54.08 -40.86 -42.51
CA ILE A 706 -53.72 -39.91 -43.57
C ILE A 706 -52.46 -40.34 -44.31
N LYS A 707 -52.32 -39.89 -45.57
CA LYS A 707 -51.18 -40.16 -46.44
C LYS A 707 -50.93 -38.99 -47.41
N PRO A 708 -49.72 -38.84 -47.97
CA PRO A 708 -49.38 -37.69 -48.81
C PRO A 708 -50.15 -37.65 -50.13
N HIS A 709 -50.43 -38.83 -50.73
CA HIS A 709 -51.06 -38.96 -52.04
C HIS A 709 -52.09 -40.10 -52.08
N ARG A 710 -52.93 -40.09 -53.12
CA ARG A 710 -53.92 -41.15 -53.38
C ARG A 710 -53.26 -42.44 -53.89
N GLY A 711 -53.96 -43.57 -53.74
CA GLY A 711 -53.74 -44.75 -54.59
C GLY A 711 -52.46 -45.59 -54.38
N ASN A 712 -51.62 -45.32 -53.40
CA ASN A 712 -50.41 -46.11 -53.14
C ASN A 712 -50.46 -46.79 -51.76
N SER A 713 -50.20 -48.10 -51.70
CA SER A 713 -50.14 -48.88 -50.46
C SER A 713 -48.78 -48.76 -49.74
N ALA A 714 -47.72 -48.37 -50.44
CA ALA A 714 -46.36 -48.22 -49.91
C ALA A 714 -46.05 -46.83 -49.34
N THR A 715 -46.95 -45.85 -49.49
CA THR A 715 -46.76 -44.51 -48.92
C THR A 715 -46.84 -44.53 -47.40
N ILE A 716 -46.03 -43.69 -46.75
CA ILE A 716 -46.07 -43.45 -45.30
C ILE A 716 -47.50 -43.09 -44.87
N ARG A 717 -47.99 -43.75 -43.81
CA ARG A 717 -49.33 -43.58 -43.27
C ARG A 717 -49.21 -43.07 -41.83
N LEU A 718 -50.02 -42.07 -41.48
CA LEU A 718 -50.12 -41.58 -40.10
C LEU A 718 -51.54 -41.84 -39.60
N GLY A 719 -51.65 -42.56 -38.49
CA GLY A 719 -52.94 -42.75 -37.84
C GLY A 719 -53.51 -41.43 -37.34
N LEU A 720 -54.84 -41.29 -37.29
CA LEU A 720 -55.49 -40.06 -36.80
C LEU A 720 -55.12 -39.70 -35.35
N PHE A 721 -54.72 -40.69 -34.55
CA PHE A 721 -54.27 -40.47 -33.18
C PHE A 721 -52.88 -39.82 -33.09
N GLU A 722 -52.09 -39.87 -34.18
CA GLU A 722 -50.77 -39.22 -34.27
C GLU A 722 -50.87 -37.77 -34.76
N LEU A 723 -52.06 -37.28 -35.08
CA LEU A 723 -52.26 -35.93 -35.61
C LEU A 723 -52.35 -34.90 -34.49
N PRO A 724 -51.87 -33.66 -34.75
CA PRO A 724 -52.14 -32.51 -33.88
C PRO A 724 -53.65 -32.33 -33.64
N ASP A 725 -54.05 -31.97 -32.42
CA ASP A 725 -55.46 -31.93 -32.01
C ASP A 725 -56.34 -31.04 -32.91
N LYS A 726 -55.83 -29.87 -33.33
CA LYS A 726 -56.55 -29.00 -34.27
C LYS A 726 -56.81 -29.68 -35.62
N LEU A 727 -55.86 -30.46 -36.13
CA LEU A 727 -56.02 -31.20 -37.38
C LEU A 727 -56.94 -32.43 -37.20
N LYS A 728 -56.85 -33.08 -36.05
CA LYS A 728 -57.70 -34.21 -35.67
C LYS A 728 -59.18 -33.82 -35.51
N ALA A 729 -59.46 -32.60 -35.04
CA ALA A 729 -60.82 -32.06 -34.97
C ALA A 729 -61.44 -31.84 -36.36
N ILE A 730 -60.61 -31.51 -37.36
CA ILE A 730 -61.03 -31.27 -38.74
C ILE A 730 -61.27 -32.59 -39.50
N ILE A 731 -60.48 -33.62 -39.23
CA ILE A 731 -60.56 -34.93 -39.90
C ILE A 731 -61.21 -35.95 -38.96
N PRO A 732 -62.54 -36.18 -39.06
CA PRO A 732 -63.24 -37.07 -38.15
C PRO A 732 -62.74 -38.51 -38.31
N SER A 733 -62.83 -39.30 -37.23
CA SER A 733 -62.40 -40.71 -37.20
C SER A 733 -63.44 -41.69 -37.76
N LYS A 734 -64.68 -41.23 -37.94
CA LYS A 734 -65.80 -41.98 -38.51
C LYS A 734 -66.56 -41.07 -39.46
N LYS A 735 -67.07 -41.64 -40.54
CA LYS A 735 -67.96 -40.94 -41.48
C LYS A 735 -69.38 -40.98 -40.98
#